data_AF-A0A1W2FMT6-F1
#
_entry.id   AF-A0A1W2FMT6-F1
#
_cell.length_a   1.000
_cell.length_b   1.000
_cell.length_c   1.000
_cell.angle_alpha   90.00
_cell.angle_beta   90.00
_cell.angle_gamma   90.00
#
_symmetry.space_group_name_H-M   'P 1'
#
loop_
_entity.id
_entity.type
_entity.pdbx_description
1 polymer ?
#
loop_
_entity_poly.entity_id
_entity_poly.type
_entity_poly.pdbx_seq_one_letter_code
_entity_poly.pdbx_strand_id
1 'polypeptide(L)'
;MDISRRGLLGGAVAGTMLGVLPTAQAQQQGIDWPRFLGACDMVWQRVPRAWYEGPFLGNGFLAAAVYREPGANAIRITVDHSQVQDHRPQFGNEWGVARLPVGKLLLTPKGTITGVDMRLELWNAELTGTIKTDQGDVGIRLFVHAETDLLCLEVHGDHTLVFEPAEALSPRTIREPPPANFPRNPKPITKTERDMTVVVQPMVAGGQTATAYRKRGNTLLLSVKHTYPGVTAEDQVKDIVRFARPERLLRQEHQSWWHAFYRKSFLSIPDELLQSFYWIQLYKIASASRHSGPIMATTGPWIEPTPWPSLWNNLNVQLEYWLAYGSNHLELDPIPRTIKATQRILIDALRPQFRGDSMGVRRSTDAQFDDAGFVGAPGFSSPDPEIGNLPWILHNVWLHYRHSMDPAILDILFPALRRAMNYYLHFLSKGMDGRLHLAPTFSPEYGTAPDCNFDLALIRWSCRTLLEIKPDDPLAPKWREVLSTLVDYPVDANGFMVGTGVPFAKSHRHYSHMLAVYPLYLVSVETGQRALIEKSLKHWISFEGALRGYSFTGASSISAGLGHGDDALKYLREFVARFAQANTMYFEAGPVIETPLSGAQSVHDMLCQSWGGVIRIFPAVPSTWRDVALQDFRTEGAFLVTASRKDGRTEFVRVRGLAGQPLKLRTDIPDPEVHGARKWHREADGTLVIEFDQEVLIHQAGARPDLTIKPVPISTPAKPWGLPALPNQPTLTVDLAAALNNDGFTNEFQMNDGDFDGAGNTYPAAQLPQTGHAEDDGIPFEFVNGNEGAPNNIIPAGQTIQLPPGKYPTMHLLAASDNGNTNTKLTVTYADGTAQVPLQITDWRASPAFGETEALRTRQMHTRTGPAETRLSIFHQKVPLDPARELLSVTLPAAAKPRPHIFAITLQKP
;
A
#
# COMPACT_ATOMS: atom_id res chain seq x y z
N MET A 1 -47.78 -13.52 35.33
CA MET A 1 -48.83 -12.52 35.61
C MET A 1 -48.58 -11.34 34.69
N ASP A 2 -49.46 -10.92 33.80
CA ASP A 2 -50.79 -11.40 33.43
C ASP A 2 -51.03 -11.02 31.96
N ILE A 3 -51.77 -11.88 31.26
CA ILE A 3 -52.03 -11.83 29.82
C ILE A 3 -53.37 -11.12 29.59
N SER A 4 -53.50 -10.33 28.52
CA SER A 4 -54.81 -10.14 27.90
C SER A 4 -54.73 -10.23 26.37
N ARG A 5 -55.54 -11.15 25.83
CA ARG A 5 -55.79 -11.47 24.41
C ARG A 5 -57.16 -10.93 24.02
N ARG A 6 -57.29 -10.44 22.78
CA ARG A 6 -58.39 -10.61 21.78
C ARG A 6 -58.29 -9.43 20.80
N GLY A 7 -58.42 -9.58 19.49
CA GLY A 7 -58.73 -10.71 18.63
C GLY A 7 -58.72 -10.24 17.17
N LEU A 8 -58.45 -11.15 16.24
CA LEU A 8 -58.58 -10.98 14.80
C LEU A 8 -60.04 -10.75 14.37
N LEU A 9 -60.23 -9.94 13.30
CA LEU A 9 -61.20 -9.96 12.19
C LEU A 9 -61.11 -8.56 11.56
N GLY A 10 -60.61 -8.33 10.34
CA GLY A 10 -61.03 -8.86 9.04
C GLY A 10 -61.62 -7.68 8.23
N GLY A 11 -61.02 -7.32 7.09
CA GLY A 11 -61.58 -6.29 6.20
C GLY A 11 -60.57 -5.66 5.25
N ALA A 12 -60.55 -6.14 4.00
CA ALA A 12 -59.73 -5.65 2.90
C ALA A 12 -60.09 -4.21 2.49
N VAL A 13 -59.08 -3.38 2.19
CA VAL A 13 -59.24 -2.19 1.35
C VAL A 13 -58.04 -2.08 0.40
N ALA A 14 -58.38 -2.30 -0.88
CA ALA A 14 -57.78 -1.78 -2.12
C ALA A 14 -56.28 -1.44 -2.14
N GLY A 15 -55.55 -2.22 -2.93
CA GLY A 15 -54.20 -1.90 -3.36
C GLY A 15 -54.15 -0.64 -4.23
N THR A 16 -53.31 0.30 -3.80
CA THR A 16 -52.57 1.18 -4.71
C THR A 16 -51.17 0.61 -4.82
N MET A 17 -50.80 0.15 -6.03
CA MET A 17 -49.42 -0.18 -6.36
C MET A 17 -48.56 1.07 -6.21
N LEU A 18 -47.96 1.25 -5.04
CA LEU A 18 -46.75 2.07 -4.91
C LEU A 18 -45.63 1.23 -5.52
N GLY A 19 -45.15 1.68 -6.68
CA GLY A 19 -44.04 1.08 -7.38
C GLY A 19 -42.89 0.83 -6.41
N VAL A 20 -42.54 -0.44 -6.27
CA VAL A 20 -41.33 -0.88 -5.59
C VAL A 20 -40.17 -0.15 -6.24
N LEU A 21 -39.54 0.77 -5.49
CA LEU A 21 -38.24 1.34 -5.87
C LEU A 21 -37.30 0.16 -6.13
N PRO A 22 -36.57 0.14 -7.25
CA PRO A 22 -35.60 -0.91 -7.48
C PRO A 22 -34.58 -0.86 -6.35
N THR A 23 -34.40 -1.98 -5.65
CA THR A 23 -33.25 -2.17 -4.75
C THR A 23 -31.96 -1.88 -5.51
N ALA A 24 -30.89 -1.47 -4.82
CA ALA A 24 -29.57 -1.13 -5.42
C ALA A 24 -29.04 -2.17 -6.45
N GLN A 25 -29.56 -3.40 -6.39
CA GLN A 25 -29.31 -4.48 -7.33
C GLN A 25 -29.74 -4.18 -8.79
N ALA A 26 -30.71 -3.30 -9.03
CA ALA A 26 -31.16 -2.96 -10.38
C ALA A 26 -30.27 -1.95 -11.12
N GLN A 27 -29.33 -1.29 -10.42
CA GLN A 27 -28.57 -0.16 -10.96
C GLN A 27 -27.24 -0.56 -11.63
N GLN A 28 -26.86 -1.84 -11.64
CA GLN A 28 -25.61 -2.36 -12.21
C GLN A 28 -25.81 -3.36 -13.38
N GLN A 29 -26.94 -3.27 -14.08
CA GLN A 29 -27.28 -4.21 -15.17
C GLN A 29 -26.29 -4.21 -16.35
N GLY A 30 -25.35 -3.26 -16.42
CA GLY A 30 -24.33 -3.17 -17.48
C GLY A 30 -22.98 -3.84 -17.19
N ILE A 31 -22.76 -4.39 -15.99
CA ILE A 31 -21.45 -4.93 -15.56
C ILE A 31 -21.53 -6.44 -15.34
N ASP A 32 -20.78 -7.20 -16.13
CA ASP A 32 -20.47 -8.61 -15.86
C ASP A 32 -19.33 -8.68 -14.84
N TRP A 33 -19.68 -8.64 -13.55
CA TRP A 33 -18.72 -8.57 -12.44
C TRP A 33 -17.68 -9.70 -12.43
N PRO A 34 -18.05 -10.99 -12.53
CA PRO A 34 -17.08 -12.07 -12.61
C PRO A 34 -16.09 -11.88 -13.76
N ARG A 35 -16.57 -11.50 -14.94
CA ARG A 35 -15.70 -11.28 -16.10
C ARG A 35 -14.80 -10.06 -15.94
N PHE A 36 -15.35 -8.95 -15.46
CA PHE A 36 -14.63 -7.69 -15.32
C PHE A 36 -13.51 -7.78 -14.27
N LEU A 37 -13.83 -8.25 -13.06
CA LEU A 37 -12.82 -8.43 -12.02
C LEU A 37 -11.87 -9.59 -12.35
N GLY A 38 -12.35 -10.62 -13.06
CA GLY A 38 -11.51 -11.71 -13.56
C GLY A 38 -10.42 -11.26 -14.53
N ALA A 39 -10.62 -10.13 -15.23
CA ALA A 39 -9.58 -9.51 -16.05
C ALA A 39 -8.55 -8.73 -15.21
N CYS A 40 -8.89 -8.41 -13.95
CA CYS A 40 -8.02 -7.73 -12.98
C CYS A 40 -7.31 -8.71 -12.03
N ASP A 41 -7.58 -10.02 -12.13
CA ASP A 41 -7.01 -11.05 -11.27
C ASP A 41 -5.48 -11.07 -11.34
N MET A 42 -4.85 -11.34 -10.19
CA MET A 42 -3.43 -11.66 -10.14
C MET A 42 -3.20 -13.13 -10.48
N VAL A 43 -2.13 -13.41 -11.23
CA VAL A 43 -1.80 -14.77 -11.70
C VAL A 43 -0.35 -15.14 -11.36
N TRP A 44 -0.13 -16.41 -11.07
CA TRP A 44 1.18 -16.99 -10.79
C TRP A 44 1.39 -18.22 -11.64
N GLN A 45 2.26 -18.08 -12.64
CA GLN A 45 2.74 -19.15 -13.51
C GLN A 45 4.23 -19.41 -13.28
N ARG A 46 4.81 -18.72 -12.29
CA ARG A 46 6.16 -18.90 -11.75
C ARG A 46 6.06 -18.92 -10.23
N VAL A 47 6.92 -19.71 -9.59
CA VAL A 47 6.87 -19.92 -8.13
C VAL A 47 7.25 -18.62 -7.42
N PRO A 48 6.36 -18.00 -6.61
CA PRO A 48 6.73 -16.85 -5.79
C PRO A 48 7.71 -17.29 -4.71
N ARG A 49 8.79 -16.53 -4.51
CA ARG A 49 9.90 -16.83 -3.59
C ARG A 49 9.96 -15.93 -2.37
N ALA A 50 9.29 -14.79 -2.43
CA ALA A 50 9.26 -13.79 -1.37
C ALA A 50 7.82 -13.29 -1.12
N TRP A 51 7.64 -12.62 0.01
CA TRP A 51 6.34 -12.07 0.43
C TRP A 51 5.73 -11.13 -0.62
N TYR A 52 6.53 -10.23 -1.20
CA TYR A 52 6.07 -9.27 -2.21
C TYR A 52 5.87 -9.88 -3.62
N GLU A 53 6.22 -11.16 -3.78
CA GLU A 53 5.91 -11.93 -4.98
C GLU A 53 4.63 -12.75 -4.83
N GLY A 54 4.28 -13.16 -3.61
CA GLY A 54 3.23 -14.15 -3.34
C GLY A 54 1.79 -13.60 -3.32
N PRO A 55 0.77 -14.45 -3.50
CA PRO A 55 -0.61 -14.10 -3.17
C PRO A 55 -0.76 -13.70 -1.69
N PHE A 56 -1.66 -12.76 -1.42
CA PHE A 56 -2.03 -12.33 -0.06
C PHE A 56 -3.56 -12.36 0.10
N LEU A 57 -4.02 -12.71 1.29
CA LEU A 57 -5.44 -12.80 1.65
C LEU A 57 -5.67 -12.28 3.07
N GLY A 58 -6.88 -11.80 3.36
CA GLY A 58 -7.26 -11.41 4.72
C GLY A 58 -8.73 -10.98 4.85
N ASN A 59 -9.13 -10.63 6.08
CA ASN A 59 -10.49 -10.18 6.40
C ASN A 59 -10.53 -8.90 7.27
N GLY A 60 -9.40 -8.20 7.37
CA GLY A 60 -9.18 -7.06 8.27
C GLY A 60 -8.60 -7.43 9.64
N PHE A 61 -8.59 -8.72 9.97
CA PHE A 61 -8.01 -9.26 11.19
C PHE A 61 -7.02 -10.37 10.85
N LEU A 62 -7.50 -11.57 10.52
CA LEU A 62 -6.69 -12.71 10.08
C LEU A 62 -6.20 -12.48 8.66
N ALA A 63 -4.93 -12.82 8.42
CA ALA A 63 -4.27 -12.66 7.14
C ALA A 63 -3.31 -13.80 6.83
N ALA A 64 -3.05 -14.01 5.54
CA ALA A 64 -2.11 -14.98 5.03
C ALA A 64 -1.40 -14.49 3.77
N ALA A 65 -0.14 -14.88 3.60
CA ALA A 65 0.63 -14.71 2.36
C ALA A 65 1.22 -16.07 1.92
N VAL A 66 1.27 -16.34 0.62
CA VAL A 66 1.66 -17.66 0.07
C VAL A 66 2.90 -17.53 -0.80
N TYR A 67 4.00 -18.19 -0.43
CA TYR A 67 5.22 -18.20 -1.24
C TYR A 67 6.14 -19.37 -0.86
N ARG A 68 7.18 -19.63 -1.64
CA ARG A 68 8.13 -20.71 -1.39
C ARG A 68 8.88 -20.48 -0.08
N GLU A 69 9.03 -21.54 0.70
CA GLU A 69 9.90 -21.52 1.88
C GLU A 69 11.38 -21.47 1.44
N PRO A 70 12.14 -20.42 1.84
CA PRO A 70 13.58 -20.35 1.66
C PRO A 70 14.29 -21.63 2.11
N GLY A 71 15.12 -22.19 1.23
CA GLY A 71 15.93 -23.37 1.54
C GLY A 71 15.17 -24.70 1.67
N ALA A 72 13.86 -24.74 1.40
CA ALA A 72 13.06 -25.95 1.53
C ALA A 72 12.21 -26.25 0.28
N ASN A 73 11.84 -27.53 0.12
CA ASN A 73 10.87 -27.98 -0.88
C ASN A 73 9.43 -27.83 -0.35
N ALA A 74 9.05 -26.62 0.05
CA ALA A 74 7.74 -26.34 0.63
C ALA A 74 7.20 -25.00 0.15
N ILE A 75 5.87 -24.90 0.09
CA ILE A 75 5.17 -23.62 0.04
C ILE A 75 4.78 -23.24 1.46
N ARG A 76 5.23 -22.07 1.91
CA ARG A 76 4.77 -21.49 3.17
C ARG A 76 3.50 -20.67 2.95
N ILE A 77 2.63 -20.70 3.94
CA ILE A 77 1.45 -19.85 4.07
C ILE A 77 1.58 -19.16 5.41
N THR A 78 1.91 -17.86 5.43
CA THR A 78 1.97 -17.11 6.69
C THR A 78 0.58 -17.06 7.31
N VAL A 79 0.53 -16.95 8.63
CA VAL A 79 -0.70 -16.77 9.37
C VAL A 79 -0.45 -15.62 10.31
N ASP A 80 -1.14 -14.51 10.11
CA ASP A 80 -0.95 -13.27 10.87
C ASP A 80 -2.28 -12.68 11.31
N HIS A 81 -2.26 -11.75 12.27
CA HIS A 81 -3.50 -11.18 12.80
C HIS A 81 -3.35 -9.74 13.28
N SER A 82 -4.15 -8.79 12.77
CA SER A 82 -4.05 -7.33 12.99
C SER A 82 -4.03 -6.84 14.44
N GLN A 83 -4.45 -7.68 15.40
CA GLN A 83 -4.43 -7.36 16.84
C GLN A 83 -3.21 -7.90 17.60
N VAL A 84 -2.41 -8.79 17.00
CA VAL A 84 -1.23 -9.38 17.66
C VAL A 84 -0.08 -8.37 17.75
N GLN A 85 0.13 -7.83 18.94
CA GLN A 85 1.21 -6.87 19.23
C GLN A 85 1.75 -7.11 20.63
N ASP A 86 2.86 -6.45 20.94
CA ASP A 86 3.38 -6.31 22.30
C ASP A 86 2.60 -5.23 23.08
N HIS A 87 2.69 -5.28 24.42
CA HIS A 87 1.90 -4.44 25.33
C HIS A 87 2.75 -3.91 26.49
N ARG A 88 3.99 -3.54 26.19
CA ARG A 88 5.01 -3.06 27.14
C ARG A 88 5.58 -1.72 26.66
N PRO A 89 4.75 -0.66 26.65
CA PRO A 89 5.11 0.63 26.05
C PRO A 89 6.42 1.22 26.59
N GLN A 90 6.85 0.87 27.81
CA GLN A 90 8.15 1.28 28.36
C GLN A 90 9.37 0.93 27.50
N PHE A 91 9.24 0.02 26.53
CA PHE A 91 10.30 -0.33 25.58
C PHE A 91 10.14 0.35 24.20
N GLY A 92 9.21 1.29 24.05
CA GLY A 92 9.02 2.08 22.83
C GLY A 92 8.26 1.36 21.72
N ASN A 93 7.83 2.10 20.68
CA ASN A 93 7.12 1.53 19.53
C ASN A 93 7.87 0.41 18.79
N GLU A 94 9.18 0.52 18.72
CA GLU A 94 10.04 -0.42 18.01
C GLU A 94 10.08 -1.84 18.61
N TRP A 95 9.75 -1.97 19.90
CA TRP A 95 9.87 -3.22 20.67
C TRP A 95 8.69 -3.48 21.62
N GLY A 96 8.33 -2.46 22.39
CA GLY A 96 7.34 -2.53 23.47
C GLY A 96 5.89 -2.49 23.01
N VAL A 97 5.61 -1.94 21.83
CA VAL A 97 4.27 -2.01 21.21
C VAL A 97 4.33 -2.40 19.73
N ALA A 98 5.37 -3.16 19.39
CA ALA A 98 5.56 -3.72 18.07
C ALA A 98 4.51 -4.79 17.77
N ARG A 99 4.06 -4.88 16.52
CA ARG A 99 3.36 -6.04 15.96
C ARG A 99 4.25 -7.27 16.10
N LEU A 100 3.65 -8.42 16.43
CA LEU A 100 4.39 -9.67 16.66
C LEU A 100 3.94 -10.76 15.68
N PRO A 101 4.84 -11.64 15.23
CA PRO A 101 4.50 -12.74 14.33
C PRO A 101 3.76 -13.87 15.06
N VAL A 102 2.90 -14.58 14.34
CA VAL A 102 2.13 -15.72 14.88
C VAL A 102 2.71 -17.05 14.42
N GLY A 103 2.84 -17.27 13.12
CA GLY A 103 3.43 -18.50 12.57
C GLY A 103 3.15 -18.70 11.10
N LYS A 104 3.40 -19.92 10.62
CA LYS A 104 3.20 -20.30 9.21
C LYS A 104 2.76 -21.76 9.07
N LEU A 105 2.00 -22.07 8.04
CA LEU A 105 1.79 -23.43 7.57
C LEU A 105 2.84 -23.75 6.50
N LEU A 106 3.49 -24.90 6.61
CA LEU A 106 4.35 -25.47 5.58
C LEU A 106 3.60 -26.58 4.85
N LEU A 107 3.30 -26.33 3.57
CA LEU A 107 2.78 -27.31 2.65
C LEU A 107 3.94 -27.94 1.87
N THR A 108 4.26 -29.19 2.17
CA THR A 108 5.38 -29.92 1.55
C THR A 108 4.82 -31.01 0.64
N PRO A 109 4.89 -30.85 -0.69
CA PRO A 109 4.56 -31.91 -1.62
C PRO A 109 5.54 -33.09 -1.50
N LYS A 110 5.09 -34.29 -1.89
CA LYS A 110 5.97 -35.46 -1.97
C LYS A 110 7.05 -35.31 -3.06
N GLY A 111 6.68 -34.74 -4.20
CA GLY A 111 7.60 -34.40 -5.29
C GLY A 111 8.32 -33.08 -5.08
N THR A 112 9.41 -32.87 -5.82
CA THR A 112 10.10 -31.57 -5.89
C THR A 112 9.26 -30.57 -6.66
N ILE A 113 9.08 -29.38 -6.09
CA ILE A 113 8.32 -28.28 -6.71
C ILE A 113 9.06 -27.81 -7.97
N THR A 114 8.40 -27.86 -9.11
CA THR A 114 8.93 -27.44 -10.41
C THR A 114 8.26 -26.19 -10.97
N GLY A 115 7.10 -25.80 -10.41
CA GLY A 115 6.32 -24.67 -10.90
C GLY A 115 5.02 -24.48 -10.13
N VAL A 116 4.25 -23.48 -10.53
CA VAL A 116 2.89 -23.24 -10.05
C VAL A 116 2.02 -22.76 -11.20
N ASP A 117 0.72 -22.99 -11.09
CA ASP A 117 -0.33 -22.34 -11.88
C ASP A 117 -1.46 -21.96 -10.91
N MET A 118 -1.42 -20.72 -10.43
CA MET A 118 -2.35 -20.22 -9.41
C MET A 118 -2.94 -18.87 -9.82
N ARG A 119 -4.12 -18.59 -9.29
CA ARG A 119 -4.85 -17.34 -9.51
C ARG A 119 -5.51 -16.91 -8.20
N LEU A 120 -5.37 -15.63 -7.87
CA LEU A 120 -6.17 -14.99 -6.83
C LEU A 120 -7.35 -14.29 -7.50
N GLU A 121 -8.51 -14.94 -7.42
CA GLU A 121 -9.75 -14.45 -8.01
C GLU A 121 -10.29 -13.29 -7.18
N LEU A 122 -10.22 -12.05 -7.69
CA LEU A 122 -10.64 -10.88 -6.93
C LEU A 122 -12.13 -10.94 -6.59
N TRP A 123 -12.96 -11.37 -7.54
CA TRP A 123 -14.41 -11.44 -7.35
C TRP A 123 -14.83 -12.34 -6.20
N ASN A 124 -14.19 -13.51 -6.08
CA ASN A 124 -14.49 -14.48 -5.04
C ASN A 124 -13.60 -14.34 -3.80
N ALA A 125 -12.48 -13.60 -3.91
CA ALA A 125 -11.42 -13.48 -2.92
C ALA A 125 -10.78 -14.83 -2.51
N GLU A 126 -10.64 -15.72 -3.49
CA GLU A 126 -10.08 -17.07 -3.30
C GLU A 126 -8.81 -17.24 -4.12
N LEU A 127 -7.77 -17.81 -3.51
CA LEU A 127 -6.62 -18.33 -4.23
C LEU A 127 -6.94 -19.76 -4.67
N THR A 128 -6.92 -20.03 -5.96
CA THR A 128 -7.10 -21.37 -6.53
C THR A 128 -5.92 -21.71 -7.44
N GLY A 129 -5.55 -22.99 -7.52
CA GLY A 129 -4.50 -23.38 -8.44
C GLY A 129 -3.84 -24.72 -8.12
N THR A 130 -2.66 -24.90 -8.71
CA THR A 130 -1.87 -26.12 -8.64
C THR A 130 -0.40 -25.80 -8.40
N ILE A 131 0.23 -26.54 -7.50
CA ILE A 131 1.67 -26.62 -7.33
C ILE A 131 2.15 -27.80 -8.18
N LYS A 132 3.03 -27.51 -9.15
CA LYS A 132 3.58 -28.51 -10.08
C LYS A 132 4.76 -29.21 -9.42
N THR A 133 4.80 -30.53 -9.55
CA THR A 133 5.90 -31.35 -9.02
C THR A 133 6.34 -32.42 -10.01
N ASP A 134 7.50 -33.03 -9.76
CA ASP A 134 7.98 -34.20 -10.49
C ASP A 134 7.27 -35.52 -10.11
N GLN A 135 6.47 -35.53 -9.04
CA GLN A 135 5.73 -36.70 -8.53
C GLN A 135 4.26 -36.39 -8.26
N GLY A 136 3.57 -35.87 -9.28
CA GLY A 136 2.14 -35.57 -9.21
C GLY A 136 1.85 -34.19 -8.63
N ASP A 137 0.86 -33.54 -9.21
CA ASP A 137 0.50 -32.17 -8.87
C ASP A 137 -0.27 -32.08 -7.54
N VAL A 138 -0.09 -30.98 -6.82
CA VAL A 138 -0.83 -30.65 -5.60
C VAL A 138 -1.79 -29.50 -5.87
N GLY A 139 -3.09 -29.77 -5.83
CA GLY A 139 -4.14 -28.76 -6.00
C GLY A 139 -4.40 -28.00 -4.71
N ILE A 140 -4.63 -26.69 -4.80
CA ILE A 140 -4.91 -25.81 -3.65
C ILE A 140 -6.16 -24.94 -3.89
N ARG A 141 -6.92 -24.72 -2.82
CA ARG A 141 -7.88 -23.62 -2.69
C ARG A 141 -7.74 -23.01 -1.30
N LEU A 142 -7.58 -21.69 -1.22
CA LEU A 142 -7.37 -20.96 0.02
C LEU A 142 -8.25 -19.70 0.05
N PHE A 143 -8.94 -19.50 1.17
CA PHE A 143 -9.59 -18.22 1.48
C PHE A 143 -9.56 -17.93 2.98
N VAL A 144 -9.56 -16.64 3.33
CA VAL A 144 -9.81 -16.16 4.69
C VAL A 144 -11.25 -15.68 4.74
N HIS A 145 -12.07 -16.28 5.62
CA HIS A 145 -13.50 -15.98 5.67
C HIS A 145 -13.75 -14.50 5.96
N ALA A 146 -14.65 -13.87 5.19
CA ALA A 146 -14.75 -12.40 5.13
C ALA A 146 -15.21 -11.74 6.46
N GLU A 147 -15.94 -12.50 7.28
CA GLU A 147 -16.55 -12.05 8.53
C GLU A 147 -16.14 -12.87 9.76
N THR A 148 -15.29 -13.88 9.59
CA THR A 148 -14.88 -14.76 10.70
C THR A 148 -13.39 -15.01 10.56
N ASP A 149 -12.65 -14.96 11.66
CA ASP A 149 -11.20 -15.20 11.68
C ASP A 149 -10.91 -16.68 11.50
N LEU A 150 -11.16 -17.16 10.29
CA LEU A 150 -11.08 -18.54 9.89
C LEU A 150 -10.47 -18.63 8.49
N LEU A 151 -9.27 -19.18 8.44
CA LEU A 151 -8.59 -19.58 7.22
C LEU A 151 -9.07 -20.99 6.84
N CYS A 152 -9.48 -21.15 5.59
CA CYS A 152 -9.90 -22.43 5.01
C CYS A 152 -8.94 -22.78 3.87
N LEU A 153 -8.18 -23.86 4.05
CA LEU A 153 -7.20 -24.35 3.08
C LEU A 153 -7.56 -25.77 2.65
N GLU A 154 -8.03 -25.94 1.43
CA GLU A 154 -8.26 -27.22 0.79
C GLU A 154 -7.02 -27.63 -0.02
N VAL A 155 -6.54 -28.86 0.18
CA VAL A 155 -5.36 -29.39 -0.52
C VAL A 155 -5.65 -30.80 -1.04
N HIS A 156 -5.34 -31.04 -2.31
CA HIS A 156 -5.46 -32.35 -2.97
C HIS A 156 -4.10 -32.81 -3.50
N GLY A 157 -3.85 -34.13 -3.48
CA GLY A 157 -2.57 -34.73 -3.86
C GLY A 157 -1.73 -35.16 -2.65
N ASP A 158 -0.59 -35.80 -2.89
CA ASP A 158 0.31 -36.31 -1.85
C ASP A 158 1.14 -35.17 -1.23
N HIS A 159 0.84 -34.85 0.03
CA HIS A 159 1.49 -33.75 0.76
C HIS A 159 1.54 -33.98 2.27
N THR A 160 2.39 -33.21 2.95
CA THR A 160 2.30 -32.96 4.39
C THR A 160 1.99 -31.49 4.66
N LEU A 161 1.32 -31.23 5.78
CA LEU A 161 0.95 -29.89 6.21
C LEU A 161 1.27 -29.73 7.70
N VAL A 162 2.15 -28.80 8.03
CA VAL A 162 2.64 -28.57 9.41
C VAL A 162 2.50 -27.10 9.76
N PHE A 163 1.96 -26.78 10.94
CA PHE A 163 2.00 -25.43 11.47
C PHE A 163 3.25 -25.23 12.32
N GLU A 164 4.04 -24.21 11.98
CA GLU A 164 5.22 -23.78 12.72
C GLU A 164 4.92 -22.43 13.40
N PRO A 165 4.83 -22.40 14.75
CA PRO A 165 4.63 -21.15 15.45
C PRO A 165 5.89 -20.29 15.45
N ALA A 166 5.71 -18.98 15.33
CA ALA A 166 6.79 -18.02 15.47
C ALA A 166 7.05 -17.67 16.94
N GLU A 167 8.27 -17.24 17.24
CA GLU A 167 8.54 -16.57 18.52
C GLU A 167 7.88 -15.19 18.53
N ALA A 168 7.22 -14.82 19.63
CA ALA A 168 6.60 -13.51 19.81
C ALA A 168 7.66 -12.42 20.07
N LEU A 169 8.42 -12.10 19.02
CA LEU A 169 9.56 -11.17 19.00
C LEU A 169 9.34 -10.13 17.90
N SER A 170 9.70 -8.88 18.18
CA SER A 170 9.57 -7.78 17.21
C SER A 170 10.33 -8.11 15.92
N PRO A 171 9.72 -7.88 14.73
CA PRO A 171 10.39 -8.09 13.45
C PRO A 171 11.52 -7.08 13.19
N ARG A 172 11.72 -6.11 14.08
CA ARG A 172 12.83 -5.14 14.04
C ARG A 172 14.20 -5.75 14.30
N THR A 173 14.27 -7.02 14.70
CA THR A 173 15.53 -7.75 14.88
C THR A 173 16.46 -7.75 13.67
N ILE A 174 15.93 -7.50 12.46
CA ILE A 174 16.76 -7.31 11.25
C ILE A 174 17.64 -6.06 11.28
N ARG A 175 17.28 -5.08 12.10
CA ARG A 175 17.96 -3.79 12.16
C ARG A 175 18.85 -3.67 13.39
N GLU A 176 18.38 -4.19 14.52
CA GLU A 176 19.07 -4.05 15.79
C GLU A 176 18.68 -5.17 16.77
N PRO A 177 19.54 -5.52 17.75
CA PRO A 177 19.18 -6.46 18.79
C PRO A 177 18.13 -5.89 19.76
N PRO A 178 17.36 -6.74 20.45
CA PRO A 178 16.44 -6.29 21.49
C PRO A 178 17.14 -5.44 22.57
N PRO A 179 16.46 -4.49 23.22
CA PRO A 179 17.01 -3.74 24.35
C PRO A 179 17.55 -4.69 25.42
N ALA A 180 18.68 -4.35 26.04
CA ALA A 180 19.41 -5.25 26.95
C ALA A 180 18.55 -5.81 28.11
N ASN A 181 17.55 -5.05 28.56
CA ASN A 181 16.64 -5.43 29.65
C ASN A 181 15.24 -5.83 29.16
N PHE A 182 15.08 -6.18 27.88
CA PHE A 182 13.79 -6.60 27.31
C PHE A 182 13.51 -8.07 27.66
N PRO A 183 12.53 -8.37 28.54
CA PRO A 183 12.24 -9.76 28.87
C PRO A 183 11.63 -10.45 27.65
N ARG A 184 12.11 -11.63 27.28
CA ARG A 184 11.51 -12.38 26.16
C ARG A 184 10.14 -12.92 26.54
N ASN A 185 9.18 -12.86 25.61
CA ASN A 185 7.94 -13.60 25.75
C ASN A 185 8.23 -15.11 25.84
N PRO A 186 7.46 -15.88 26.63
CA PRO A 186 7.68 -17.33 26.70
C PRO A 186 7.48 -18.00 25.34
N LYS A 187 8.11 -19.16 25.17
CA LYS A 187 7.99 -19.94 23.94
C LYS A 187 6.54 -20.42 23.72
N PRO A 188 6.09 -20.55 22.45
CA PRO A 188 4.77 -21.10 22.14
C PRO A 188 4.58 -22.50 22.74
N ILE A 189 3.40 -22.77 23.29
CA ILE A 189 3.02 -24.07 23.85
C ILE A 189 2.01 -24.73 22.91
N THR A 190 2.35 -25.90 22.38
CA THR A 190 1.45 -26.68 21.50
C THR A 190 0.78 -27.79 22.28
N LYS A 191 -0.55 -27.92 22.13
CA LYS A 191 -1.37 -28.98 22.72
C LYS A 191 -2.23 -29.59 21.62
N THR A 192 -2.50 -30.89 21.72
CA THR A 192 -3.48 -31.56 20.85
C THR A 192 -4.64 -32.05 21.71
N GLU A 193 -5.85 -31.61 21.36
CA GLU A 193 -7.10 -32.01 21.98
C GLU A 193 -7.96 -32.73 20.95
N ARG A 194 -8.04 -34.07 21.04
CA ARG A 194 -8.71 -34.93 20.06
C ARG A 194 -8.12 -34.75 18.65
N ASP A 195 -8.86 -34.13 17.74
CA ASP A 195 -8.53 -33.88 16.33
C ASP A 195 -8.10 -32.44 16.05
N MET A 196 -7.99 -31.60 17.09
CA MET A 196 -7.62 -30.18 17.00
C MET A 196 -6.28 -29.94 17.69
N THR A 197 -5.40 -29.20 17.02
CA THR A 197 -4.16 -28.69 17.61
C THR A 197 -4.35 -27.24 17.97
N VAL A 198 -3.81 -26.85 19.13
CA VAL A 198 -3.87 -25.49 19.67
C VAL A 198 -2.48 -25.07 20.08
N VAL A 199 -2.06 -23.90 19.61
CA VAL A 199 -0.79 -23.27 19.96
C VAL A 199 -1.08 -21.98 20.70
N VAL A 200 -0.51 -21.83 21.90
CA VAL A 200 -0.66 -20.64 22.74
C VAL A 200 0.69 -19.94 22.89
N GLN A 201 0.73 -18.66 22.54
CA GLN A 201 1.84 -17.75 22.75
C GLN A 201 1.49 -16.79 23.90
N PRO A 202 1.84 -17.13 25.16
CA PRO A 202 1.60 -16.24 26.29
C PRO A 202 2.51 -15.01 26.23
N MET A 203 2.09 -13.92 26.87
CA MET A 203 2.87 -12.67 26.91
C MET A 203 3.30 -12.32 28.33
N VAL A 204 4.50 -11.74 28.47
CA VAL A 204 5.01 -11.25 29.76
C VAL A 204 4.13 -10.13 30.32
N ALA A 205 3.54 -9.32 29.44
CA ALA A 205 2.66 -8.20 29.80
C ALA A 205 1.31 -8.63 30.38
N GLY A 206 1.01 -9.93 30.43
CA GLY A 206 -0.35 -10.44 30.50
C GLY A 206 -0.97 -10.57 29.11
N GLY A 207 -2.06 -11.34 28.98
CA GLY A 207 -2.66 -11.68 27.69
C GLY A 207 -1.95 -12.83 26.96
N GLN A 208 -2.50 -13.19 25.79
CA GLN A 208 -1.95 -14.24 24.92
C GLN A 208 -2.45 -14.14 23.48
N THR A 209 -1.68 -14.71 22.56
CA THR A 209 -2.15 -15.09 21.22
C THR A 209 -2.40 -16.60 21.21
N ALA A 210 -3.48 -17.05 20.58
CA ALA A 210 -3.74 -18.46 20.37
C ALA A 210 -4.06 -18.74 18.90
N THR A 211 -3.59 -19.87 18.40
CA THR A 211 -3.92 -20.44 17.10
C THR A 211 -4.53 -21.81 17.30
N ALA A 212 -5.68 -22.10 16.71
CA ALA A 212 -6.22 -23.46 16.67
C ALA A 212 -6.42 -23.90 15.23
N TYR A 213 -6.15 -25.16 14.94
CA TYR A 213 -6.41 -25.73 13.63
C TYR A 213 -6.80 -27.21 13.68
N ARG A 214 -7.55 -27.62 12.66
CA ARG A 214 -8.03 -28.99 12.48
C ARG A 214 -8.29 -29.29 11.01
N LYS A 215 -8.02 -30.53 10.59
CA LYS A 215 -8.41 -31.07 9.28
C LYS A 215 -9.81 -31.67 9.30
N ARG A 216 -10.65 -31.36 8.31
CA ARG A 216 -11.96 -31.98 8.02
C ARG A 216 -11.98 -32.40 6.54
N GLY A 217 -11.86 -33.70 6.27
CA GLY A 217 -11.68 -34.18 4.89
C GLY A 217 -10.35 -33.65 4.31
N ASN A 218 -10.41 -32.95 3.18
CA ASN A 218 -9.24 -32.33 2.55
C ASN A 218 -9.00 -30.87 2.98
N THR A 219 -9.85 -30.32 3.86
CA THR A 219 -9.80 -28.91 4.26
C THR A 219 -9.19 -28.78 5.65
N LEU A 220 -8.13 -27.97 5.77
CA LEU A 220 -7.65 -27.43 7.03
C LEU A 220 -8.46 -26.18 7.39
N LEU A 221 -8.99 -26.15 8.60
CA LEU A 221 -9.58 -24.98 9.22
C LEU A 221 -8.60 -24.43 10.27
N LEU A 222 -8.26 -23.15 10.20
CA LEU A 222 -7.33 -22.50 11.12
C LEU A 222 -7.89 -21.15 11.58
N SER A 223 -7.80 -20.86 12.88
CA SER A 223 -8.20 -19.59 13.47
C SER A 223 -7.09 -19.04 14.38
N VAL A 224 -6.97 -17.71 14.43
CA VAL A 224 -6.08 -16.98 15.35
C VAL A 224 -6.89 -15.95 16.11
N LYS A 225 -6.63 -15.81 17.41
CA LYS A 225 -7.13 -14.71 18.23
C LYS A 225 -6.03 -14.18 19.13
N HIS A 226 -6.17 -12.90 19.46
CA HIS A 226 -5.32 -12.22 20.42
C HIS A 226 -6.21 -11.58 21.49
N THR A 227 -5.84 -11.76 22.77
CA THR A 227 -6.55 -11.13 23.89
C THR A 227 -5.55 -10.53 24.85
N TYR A 228 -5.83 -9.28 25.25
CA TYR A 228 -5.06 -8.54 26.23
C TYR A 228 -5.99 -7.64 27.06
N PRO A 229 -5.80 -7.52 28.39
CA PRO A 229 -4.86 -8.27 29.23
C PRO A 229 -5.35 -9.69 29.59
N GLY A 230 -6.59 -10.03 29.20
CA GLY A 230 -7.18 -11.35 29.46
C GLY A 230 -6.62 -12.47 28.58
N VAL A 231 -6.86 -13.73 28.96
CA VAL A 231 -6.32 -14.94 28.30
C VAL A 231 -7.40 -15.78 27.61
N THR A 232 -8.44 -15.15 27.09
CA THR A 232 -9.59 -15.86 26.48
C THR A 232 -9.36 -16.25 25.01
N ALA A 233 -8.23 -15.88 24.41
CA ALA A 233 -7.93 -16.21 23.01
C ALA A 233 -7.97 -17.72 22.73
N GLU A 234 -7.52 -18.57 23.68
CA GLU A 234 -7.49 -20.03 23.51
C GLU A 234 -8.91 -20.59 23.35
N ASP A 235 -9.84 -20.17 24.21
CA ASP A 235 -11.24 -20.61 24.14
C ASP A 235 -11.92 -20.09 22.85
N GLN A 236 -11.65 -18.84 22.46
CA GLN A 236 -12.23 -18.25 21.25
C GLN A 236 -11.82 -19.01 19.97
N VAL A 237 -10.52 -19.32 19.78
CA VAL A 237 -10.08 -20.07 18.59
C VAL A 237 -10.60 -21.50 18.60
N LYS A 238 -10.69 -22.13 19.77
CA LYS A 238 -11.27 -23.47 19.91
C LYS A 238 -12.72 -23.47 19.49
N ASP A 239 -13.52 -22.48 19.91
CA ASP A 239 -14.94 -22.41 19.56
C ASP A 239 -15.15 -22.12 18.08
N ILE A 240 -14.37 -21.19 17.49
CA ILE A 240 -14.43 -20.91 16.04
C ILE A 240 -14.16 -22.19 15.24
N VAL A 241 -13.08 -22.92 15.53
CA VAL A 241 -12.71 -24.14 14.79
C VAL A 241 -13.64 -25.31 15.09
N ARG A 242 -14.12 -25.43 16.34
CA ARG A 242 -15.03 -26.51 16.76
C ARG A 242 -16.38 -26.39 16.07
N PHE A 243 -16.95 -25.18 16.07
CA PHE A 243 -18.29 -24.88 15.58
C PHE A 243 -18.32 -24.30 14.16
N ALA A 244 -17.18 -24.26 13.45
CA ALA A 244 -17.10 -23.88 12.05
C ALA A 244 -18.15 -24.63 11.22
N ARG A 245 -18.88 -23.88 10.38
CA ARG A 245 -19.89 -24.41 9.45
C ARG A 245 -19.24 -25.33 8.40
N PRO A 246 -20.03 -26.16 7.69
CA PRO A 246 -19.53 -26.87 6.52
C PRO A 246 -18.88 -25.92 5.50
N GLU A 247 -17.76 -26.35 4.88
CA GLU A 247 -16.96 -25.52 3.95
C GLU A 247 -17.82 -24.86 2.86
N ARG A 248 -18.72 -25.61 2.22
CA ARG A 248 -19.64 -25.06 1.21
C ARG A 248 -20.42 -23.82 1.69
N LEU A 249 -20.88 -23.81 2.95
CA LEU A 249 -21.62 -22.68 3.50
C LEU A 249 -20.69 -21.52 3.84
N LEU A 250 -19.52 -21.79 4.42
CA LEU A 250 -18.49 -20.78 4.69
C LEU A 250 -18.07 -20.08 3.38
N ARG A 251 -17.86 -20.84 2.31
CA ARG A 251 -17.48 -20.28 1.01
C ARG A 251 -18.61 -19.44 0.41
N GLN A 252 -19.86 -19.91 0.50
CA GLN A 252 -21.02 -19.14 0.03
C GLN A 252 -21.17 -17.81 0.77
N GLU A 253 -20.97 -17.80 2.09
CA GLU A 253 -21.03 -16.59 2.93
C GLU A 253 -19.90 -15.62 2.58
N HIS A 254 -18.67 -16.12 2.49
CA HIS A 254 -17.49 -15.37 2.06
C HIS A 254 -17.70 -14.71 0.68
N GLN A 255 -18.08 -15.49 -0.32
CA GLN A 255 -18.34 -14.99 -1.67
C GLN A 255 -19.47 -13.95 -1.66
N SER A 256 -20.57 -14.21 -0.94
CA SER A 256 -21.69 -13.27 -0.85
C SER A 256 -21.26 -11.90 -0.28
N TRP A 257 -20.38 -11.91 0.73
CA TRP A 257 -19.83 -10.67 1.28
C TRP A 257 -18.99 -9.91 0.25
N TRP A 258 -18.04 -10.58 -0.43
CA TRP A 258 -17.18 -9.94 -1.44
C TRP A 258 -17.98 -9.44 -2.64
N HIS A 259 -18.97 -10.21 -3.09
CA HIS A 259 -19.85 -9.82 -4.18
C HIS A 259 -20.72 -8.61 -3.82
N ALA A 260 -21.10 -8.45 -2.56
CA ALA A 260 -21.80 -7.26 -2.08
C ALA A 260 -20.85 -6.06 -1.93
N PHE A 261 -19.64 -6.32 -1.45
CA PHE A 261 -18.58 -5.32 -1.29
C PHE A 261 -18.25 -4.64 -2.64
N TYR A 262 -17.83 -5.37 -3.67
CA TYR A 262 -17.45 -4.76 -4.94
C TYR A 262 -18.61 -4.02 -5.63
N ARG A 263 -19.86 -4.48 -5.42
CA ARG A 263 -21.03 -3.83 -6.02
C ARG A 263 -21.42 -2.50 -5.36
N LYS A 264 -20.71 -2.00 -4.35
CA LYS A 264 -21.00 -0.68 -3.77
C LYS A 264 -20.66 0.51 -4.66
N SER A 265 -19.65 0.37 -5.53
CA SER A 265 -19.24 1.41 -6.49
C SER A 265 -18.53 0.77 -7.68
N PHE A 266 -18.36 1.51 -8.77
CA PHE A 266 -17.63 1.03 -9.94
C PHE A 266 -16.73 2.11 -10.53
N LEU A 267 -15.57 1.69 -11.03
CA LEU A 267 -14.60 2.51 -11.74
C LEU A 267 -14.01 1.68 -12.89
N SER A 268 -13.98 2.25 -14.09
CA SER A 268 -13.30 1.66 -15.24
C SER A 268 -12.54 2.72 -16.01
N ILE A 269 -11.28 2.39 -16.32
CA ILE A 269 -10.34 3.21 -17.08
C ILE A 269 -9.72 2.34 -18.18
N PRO A 270 -9.23 2.92 -19.28
CA PRO A 270 -8.83 2.15 -20.45
C PRO A 270 -7.37 1.65 -20.35
N ASP A 271 -6.75 1.81 -19.18
CA ASP A 271 -5.39 1.40 -18.84
C ASP A 271 -5.41 0.13 -18.00
N GLU A 272 -5.12 -1.00 -18.64
CA GLU A 272 -5.32 -2.32 -18.05
C GLU A 272 -4.46 -2.56 -16.80
N LEU A 273 -3.22 -2.05 -16.80
CA LEU A 273 -2.31 -2.17 -15.66
C LEU A 273 -2.85 -1.43 -14.44
N LEU A 274 -3.24 -0.16 -14.64
CA LEU A 274 -3.71 0.70 -13.56
C LEU A 274 -5.14 0.39 -13.13
N GLN A 275 -6.00 -0.10 -14.04
CA GLN A 275 -7.31 -0.62 -13.70
C GLN A 275 -7.18 -1.82 -12.76
N SER A 276 -6.33 -2.78 -13.12
CA SER A 276 -6.10 -3.96 -12.28
C SER A 276 -5.47 -3.56 -10.95
N PHE A 277 -4.47 -2.67 -10.97
CA PHE A 277 -3.84 -2.13 -9.76
C PHE A 277 -4.86 -1.53 -8.79
N TYR A 278 -5.79 -0.71 -9.30
CA TYR A 278 -6.86 -0.09 -8.51
C TYR A 278 -7.73 -1.13 -7.80
N TRP A 279 -8.26 -2.12 -8.53
CA TRP A 279 -9.14 -3.15 -7.94
C TRP A 279 -8.39 -4.06 -6.97
N ILE A 280 -7.10 -4.32 -7.20
CA ILE A 280 -6.24 -5.02 -6.25
C ILE A 280 -6.05 -4.20 -4.96
N GLN A 281 -5.95 -2.86 -5.03
CA GLN A 281 -5.86 -2.03 -3.82
C GLN A 281 -7.16 -2.03 -3.03
N LEU A 282 -8.30 -2.03 -3.71
CA LEU A 282 -9.60 -2.14 -3.05
C LEU A 282 -9.76 -3.50 -2.34
N TYR A 283 -9.31 -4.58 -2.98
CA TYR A 283 -9.19 -5.89 -2.34
C TYR A 283 -8.25 -5.88 -1.14
N LYS A 284 -7.09 -5.22 -1.26
CA LYS A 284 -6.06 -5.14 -0.21
C LYS A 284 -6.57 -4.43 1.04
N ILE A 285 -7.17 -3.25 0.91
CA ILE A 285 -7.71 -2.53 2.08
C ILE A 285 -8.88 -3.30 2.72
N ALA A 286 -9.74 -3.98 1.93
CA ALA A 286 -10.78 -4.85 2.45
C ALA A 286 -10.24 -6.18 3.03
N SER A 287 -9.00 -6.55 2.74
CA SER A 287 -8.33 -7.67 3.41
C SER A 287 -7.60 -7.22 4.68
N ALA A 288 -7.34 -5.92 4.84
CA ALA A 288 -6.46 -5.36 5.86
C ALA A 288 -7.18 -4.54 6.95
N SER A 289 -8.37 -4.00 6.67
CA SER A 289 -9.10 -3.15 7.62
C SER A 289 -10.60 -3.46 7.73
N ARG A 290 -11.16 -3.16 8.90
CA ARG A 290 -12.59 -3.14 9.23
C ARG A 290 -12.82 -2.00 10.22
N HIS A 291 -14.03 -1.42 10.23
CA HIS A 291 -14.41 -0.42 11.23
C HIS A 291 -14.22 -0.89 12.69
N SER A 292 -14.43 -2.18 12.96
CA SER A 292 -14.22 -2.79 14.29
C SER A 292 -12.77 -3.17 14.57
N GLY A 293 -11.90 -3.12 13.56
CA GLY A 293 -10.50 -3.49 13.64
C GLY A 293 -9.61 -2.41 14.26
N PRO A 294 -8.33 -2.73 14.49
CA PRO A 294 -7.31 -1.75 14.82
C PRO A 294 -7.00 -0.86 13.61
N ILE A 295 -6.38 0.29 13.85
CA ILE A 295 -5.69 1.02 12.78
C ILE A 295 -4.55 0.11 12.29
N MET A 296 -4.43 -0.05 10.98
CA MET A 296 -3.37 -0.80 10.31
C MET A 296 -2.00 -0.25 10.72
N ALA A 297 -1.10 -1.14 11.14
CA ALA A 297 0.33 -0.81 11.16
C ALA A 297 0.84 -0.64 9.73
N THR A 298 2.03 -0.06 9.58
CA THR A 298 2.67 0.14 8.27
C THR A 298 2.77 -1.16 7.46
N THR A 299 2.84 -2.32 8.09
CA THR A 299 2.87 -3.63 7.39
C THR A 299 1.49 -4.13 6.93
N GLY A 300 0.40 -3.47 7.32
CA GLY A 300 -0.92 -4.08 7.32
C GLY A 300 -0.96 -5.32 8.25
N PRO A 301 -1.88 -6.27 8.02
CA PRO A 301 -1.94 -7.49 8.81
C PRO A 301 -0.84 -8.50 8.48
N TRP A 302 -0.24 -8.44 7.28
CA TRP A 302 0.79 -9.39 6.82
C TRP A 302 2.16 -8.98 7.35
N ILE A 303 2.63 -9.66 8.40
CA ILE A 303 3.88 -9.28 9.05
C ILE A 303 5.05 -10.00 8.39
N GLU A 304 6.09 -9.23 8.11
CA GLU A 304 7.41 -9.72 7.70
C GLU A 304 8.46 -8.95 8.48
N PRO A 305 9.73 -9.38 8.47
CA PRO A 305 10.82 -8.59 9.01
C PRO A 305 10.77 -7.13 8.52
N THR A 306 10.73 -6.17 9.45
CA THR A 306 10.58 -4.75 9.14
C THR A 306 11.22 -3.88 10.23
N PRO A 307 11.84 -2.74 9.87
CA PRO A 307 12.28 -1.77 10.88
C PRO A 307 11.11 -0.98 11.49
N TRP A 308 9.91 -1.04 10.91
CA TRP A 308 8.75 -0.25 11.32
C TRP A 308 7.58 -1.14 11.77
N PRO A 309 7.64 -1.78 12.94
CA PRO A 309 6.67 -2.80 13.34
C PRO A 309 5.38 -2.24 13.97
N SER A 310 5.00 -0.99 13.76
CA SER A 310 3.96 -0.26 14.52
C SER A 310 3.23 0.77 13.65
N LEU A 311 2.42 1.66 14.23
CA LEU A 311 1.81 2.77 13.50
C LEU A 311 2.83 3.90 13.29
N TRP A 312 2.73 4.60 12.16
CA TRP A 312 3.41 5.88 11.91
C TRP A 312 2.39 6.99 11.64
N ASN A 313 2.28 7.92 12.58
CA ASN A 313 1.24 8.95 12.66
C ASN A 313 1.60 10.23 11.88
N ASN A 314 2.81 10.30 11.35
CA ASN A 314 3.39 11.46 10.69
C ASN A 314 3.40 11.34 9.15
N LEU A 315 2.55 10.46 8.58
CA LEU A 315 2.16 10.39 7.16
C LEU A 315 1.33 9.11 6.91
N ASN A 316 1.80 7.97 7.42
CA ASN A 316 1.37 6.66 6.93
C ASN A 316 -0.10 6.36 7.21
N VAL A 317 -0.52 6.50 8.48
CA VAL A 317 -1.91 6.26 8.90
C VAL A 317 -2.90 7.07 8.07
N GLN A 318 -2.55 8.28 7.62
CA GLN A 318 -3.44 9.10 6.83
C GLN A 318 -3.65 8.53 5.43
N LEU A 319 -2.56 8.12 4.77
CA LEU A 319 -2.56 7.58 3.40
C LEU A 319 -3.30 6.24 3.30
N GLU A 320 -3.28 5.45 4.36
CA GLU A 320 -3.88 4.11 4.43
C GLU A 320 -5.39 4.08 4.12
N TYR A 321 -6.14 5.15 4.41
CA TYR A 321 -7.61 5.13 4.38
C TYR A 321 -8.25 6.03 3.34
N TRP A 322 -7.51 6.90 2.63
CA TRP A 322 -8.12 7.85 1.70
C TRP A 322 -8.97 7.17 0.62
N LEU A 323 -8.47 6.04 0.09
CA LEU A 323 -9.16 5.21 -0.90
C LEU A 323 -10.59 4.84 -0.48
N ALA A 324 -10.81 4.57 0.82
CA ALA A 324 -12.08 4.10 1.35
C ALA A 324 -13.22 5.13 1.17
N TYR A 325 -12.89 6.42 1.13
CA TYR A 325 -13.88 7.49 1.00
C TYR A 325 -14.49 7.51 -0.40
N GLY A 326 -13.67 7.70 -1.44
CA GLY A 326 -14.11 7.77 -2.84
C GLY A 326 -14.75 6.48 -3.33
N SER A 327 -14.20 5.33 -2.93
CA SER A 327 -14.71 4.01 -3.33
C SER A 327 -16.03 3.62 -2.63
N ASN A 328 -16.63 4.49 -1.82
CA ASN A 328 -17.90 4.23 -1.11
C ASN A 328 -17.80 3.10 -0.05
N HIS A 329 -16.68 3.04 0.69
CA HIS A 329 -16.37 1.99 1.66
C HIS A 329 -15.98 2.54 3.05
N LEU A 330 -16.78 3.45 3.60
CA LEU A 330 -16.55 4.05 4.93
C LEU A 330 -16.43 3.01 6.05
N GLU A 331 -17.00 1.82 5.88
CA GLU A 331 -16.89 0.71 6.84
C GLU A 331 -15.46 0.14 7.00
N LEU A 332 -14.50 0.60 6.18
CA LEU A 332 -13.09 0.21 6.28
C LEU A 332 -12.24 1.20 7.09
N ASP A 333 -12.81 2.32 7.57
CA ASP A 333 -12.09 3.34 8.33
C ASP A 333 -12.34 3.17 9.85
N PRO A 334 -11.33 2.71 10.63
CA PRO A 334 -11.43 2.56 12.08
C PRO A 334 -11.06 3.84 12.85
N ILE A 335 -10.49 4.86 12.19
CA ILE A 335 -9.87 6.02 12.87
C ILE A 335 -10.85 6.76 13.80
N PRO A 336 -12.09 7.10 13.38
CA PRO A 336 -13.03 7.80 14.27
C PRO A 336 -13.33 7.02 15.56
N ARG A 337 -13.53 5.70 15.43
CA ARG A 337 -13.77 4.81 16.58
C ARG A 337 -12.58 4.79 17.52
N THR A 338 -11.36 4.67 16.98
CA THR A 338 -10.13 4.66 17.78
C THR A 338 -9.96 5.98 18.53
N ILE A 339 -10.08 7.14 17.85
CA ILE A 339 -10.00 8.46 18.49
C ILE A 339 -11.01 8.59 19.64
N LYS A 340 -12.25 8.11 19.44
CA LYS A 340 -13.28 8.12 20.50
C LYS A 340 -12.87 7.28 21.71
N ALA A 341 -12.27 6.12 21.49
CA ALA A 341 -11.90 5.19 22.55
C ALA A 341 -10.64 5.60 23.33
N THR A 342 -9.75 6.38 22.73
CA THR A 342 -8.37 6.61 23.23
C THR A 342 -8.10 8.04 23.69
N GLN A 343 -9.15 8.85 23.87
CA GLN A 343 -9.06 10.25 24.32
C GLN A 343 -8.13 10.43 25.53
N ARG A 344 -8.20 9.52 26.52
CA ARG A 344 -7.36 9.60 27.72
C ARG A 344 -5.88 9.35 27.41
N ILE A 345 -5.57 8.37 26.55
CA ILE A 345 -4.21 8.05 26.11
C ILE A 345 -3.61 9.28 25.41
N LEU A 346 -4.34 9.91 24.49
CA LEU A 346 -3.91 11.11 23.77
C LEU A 346 -3.66 12.32 24.69
N ILE A 347 -4.38 12.43 25.81
CA ILE A 347 -4.13 13.45 26.84
C ILE A 347 -2.87 13.11 27.65
N ASP A 348 -2.75 11.86 28.10
CA ASP A 348 -1.63 11.43 28.94
C ASP A 348 -0.30 11.36 28.18
N ALA A 349 -0.34 11.24 26.85
CA ALA A 349 0.81 11.36 25.96
C ALA A 349 1.48 12.75 26.01
N LEU A 350 0.80 13.78 26.52
CA LEU A 350 1.40 15.10 26.72
C LEU A 350 2.13 15.20 28.07
N ARG A 351 3.07 16.13 28.16
CA ARG A 351 3.69 16.50 29.44
C ARG A 351 2.63 17.07 30.40
N PRO A 352 2.74 16.84 31.73
CA PRO A 352 1.70 17.21 32.70
C PRO A 352 1.16 18.64 32.58
N GLN A 353 2.01 19.61 32.28
CA GLN A 353 1.65 21.02 32.17
C GLN A 353 0.67 21.34 31.01
N PHE A 354 0.57 20.47 30.00
CA PHE A 354 -0.32 20.69 28.84
C PHE A 354 -1.63 19.88 28.91
N ARG A 355 -1.75 18.92 29.83
CA ARG A 355 -2.88 17.97 29.85
C ARG A 355 -4.24 18.60 30.15
N GLY A 356 -4.23 19.76 30.82
CA GLY A 356 -5.44 20.47 31.25
C GLY A 356 -6.41 20.76 30.10
N ASP A 357 -5.89 21.15 28.95
CA ASP A 357 -6.68 21.61 27.80
C ASP A 357 -6.26 21.05 26.44
N SER A 358 -5.21 20.22 26.40
CA SER A 358 -4.58 19.76 25.16
C SER A 358 -4.53 18.24 25.04
N MET A 359 -4.38 17.74 23.83
CA MET A 359 -4.07 16.32 23.54
C MET A 359 -3.14 16.25 22.33
N GLY A 360 -2.40 15.16 22.19
CA GLY A 360 -1.51 14.94 21.06
C GLY A 360 -1.18 13.47 20.86
N VAL A 361 -0.49 13.16 19.76
CA VAL A 361 -0.03 11.81 19.46
C VAL A 361 1.43 11.84 19.05
N ARG A 362 2.18 10.82 19.44
CA ARG A 362 3.61 10.69 19.11
C ARG A 362 3.77 10.26 17.65
N ARG A 363 5.00 10.42 17.11
CA ARG A 363 5.35 10.03 15.74
C ARG A 363 4.96 8.59 15.41
N SER A 364 5.18 7.68 16.35
CA SER A 364 4.82 6.27 16.22
C SER A 364 4.25 5.75 17.53
N THR A 365 3.28 4.84 17.43
CA THR A 365 2.51 4.29 18.54
C THR A 365 1.99 2.88 18.19
N ASP A 366 1.35 2.22 19.16
CA ASP A 366 0.51 1.07 18.91
C ASP A 366 -0.81 1.44 18.18
N ALA A 367 -1.64 0.43 17.89
CA ALA A 367 -2.93 0.58 17.21
C ALA A 367 -3.98 1.45 17.96
N GLN A 368 -3.75 1.72 19.25
CA GLN A 368 -4.58 2.52 20.15
C GLN A 368 -3.93 3.85 20.55
N PHE A 369 -2.84 4.24 19.88
CA PHE A 369 -2.04 5.43 20.16
C PHE A 369 -1.21 5.41 21.45
N ASP A 370 -1.05 4.25 22.08
CA ASP A 370 -0.21 4.09 23.27
C ASP A 370 1.27 3.84 22.89
N ASP A 371 2.18 4.47 23.64
CA ASP A 371 3.63 4.27 23.62
C ASP A 371 4.27 5.07 24.78
N ALA A 372 5.44 4.67 25.29
CA ALA A 372 6.06 5.39 26.41
C ALA A 372 6.79 6.66 26.01
N GLY A 373 6.58 7.71 26.79
CA GLY A 373 7.23 9.00 26.63
C GLY A 373 6.20 10.10 26.39
N PHE A 374 6.66 11.21 25.85
CA PHE A 374 5.80 12.36 25.58
C PHE A 374 5.77 12.68 24.09
N VAL A 375 4.69 13.31 23.63
CA VAL A 375 4.71 14.11 22.42
C VAL A 375 5.80 15.18 22.57
N GLY A 376 6.56 15.43 21.50
CA GLY A 376 7.56 16.48 21.46
C GLY A 376 6.95 17.84 21.75
N ALA A 377 7.75 18.81 22.20
CA ALA A 377 7.24 20.17 22.37
C ALA A 377 8.39 21.18 22.23
N PRO A 378 8.13 22.35 21.62
CA PRO A 378 9.10 23.44 21.61
C PRO A 378 9.63 23.75 23.02
N GLY A 379 10.94 24.01 23.13
CA GLY A 379 11.61 24.31 24.39
C GLY A 379 12.07 23.08 25.20
N PHE A 380 11.84 21.86 24.70
CA PHE A 380 12.36 20.62 25.30
C PHE A 380 13.43 19.98 24.40
N SER A 381 14.40 19.30 24.99
CA SER A 381 15.53 18.68 24.28
C SER A 381 15.22 17.32 23.64
N SER A 382 14.14 16.66 24.05
CA SER A 382 13.71 15.36 23.51
C SER A 382 12.25 15.06 23.89
N PRO A 383 11.49 14.37 23.01
CA PRO A 383 11.82 14.07 21.61
C PRO A 383 11.75 15.34 20.73
N ASP A 384 12.05 15.22 19.43
CA ASP A 384 11.88 16.30 18.46
C ASP A 384 10.51 16.99 18.63
N PRO A 385 10.40 18.33 18.49
CA PRO A 385 9.16 19.08 18.70
C PRO A 385 8.15 18.89 17.55
N GLU A 386 7.80 17.66 17.23
CA GLU A 386 6.82 17.25 16.23
C GLU A 386 5.42 17.16 16.86
N ILE A 387 4.63 18.22 16.71
CA ILE A 387 3.37 18.40 17.44
C ILE A 387 2.10 18.28 16.58
N GLY A 388 2.25 18.28 15.25
CA GLY A 388 1.13 18.27 14.31
C GLY A 388 0.48 16.92 13.99
N ASN A 389 1.00 15.81 14.52
CA ASN A 389 0.54 14.47 14.12
C ASN A 389 -0.95 14.23 14.41
N LEU A 390 -1.47 14.72 15.55
CA LEU A 390 -2.88 14.50 15.88
C LEU A 390 -3.83 15.32 14.99
N PRO A 391 -3.66 16.65 14.81
CA PRO A 391 -4.42 17.40 13.82
C PRO A 391 -4.42 16.75 12.43
N TRP A 392 -3.28 16.19 12.01
CA TRP A 392 -3.19 15.51 10.72
C TRP A 392 -4.05 14.24 10.66
N ILE A 393 -4.02 13.38 11.68
CA ILE A 393 -4.94 12.21 11.76
C ILE A 393 -6.40 12.65 11.81
N LEU A 394 -6.71 13.74 12.54
CA LEU A 394 -8.07 14.26 12.62
C LEU A 394 -8.60 14.78 11.28
N HIS A 395 -7.73 15.04 10.29
CA HIS A 395 -8.17 15.28 8.92
C HIS A 395 -8.88 14.05 8.33
N ASN A 396 -8.45 12.83 8.63
CA ASN A 396 -9.16 11.62 8.20
C ASN A 396 -10.53 11.50 8.90
N VAL A 397 -10.65 11.87 10.18
CA VAL A 397 -11.95 11.94 10.88
C VAL A 397 -12.87 12.98 10.24
N TRP A 398 -12.31 14.11 9.81
CA TRP A 398 -13.02 15.12 9.02
C TRP A 398 -13.47 14.58 7.67
N LEU A 399 -12.60 13.92 6.91
CA LEU A 399 -12.96 13.30 5.64
C LEU A 399 -14.08 12.26 5.83
N HIS A 400 -14.02 11.45 6.88
CA HIS A 400 -15.10 10.52 7.23
C HIS A 400 -16.42 11.26 7.44
N TYR A 401 -16.43 12.31 8.27
CA TYR A 401 -17.61 13.16 8.46
C TYR A 401 -18.09 13.76 7.14
N ARG A 402 -17.21 14.30 6.31
CA ARG A 402 -17.62 14.96 5.05
C ARG A 402 -18.22 13.98 4.05
N HIS A 403 -17.77 12.73 4.03
CA HIS A 403 -18.29 11.70 3.13
C HIS A 403 -19.54 10.99 3.68
N SER A 404 -19.77 10.99 5.00
CA SER A 404 -20.99 10.43 5.62
C SER A 404 -22.07 11.47 5.91
N MET A 405 -21.65 12.71 6.17
CA MET A 405 -22.41 13.78 6.84
C MET A 405 -23.08 13.33 8.14
N ASP A 406 -22.49 12.34 8.83
CA ASP A 406 -23.00 11.82 10.10
C ASP A 406 -22.60 12.74 11.27
N PRO A 407 -23.56 13.42 11.93
CA PRO A 407 -23.24 14.32 13.04
C PRO A 407 -22.59 13.61 14.24
N ALA A 408 -22.76 12.29 14.40
CA ALA A 408 -22.10 11.55 15.47
C ALA A 408 -20.56 11.55 15.35
N ILE A 409 -20.03 11.78 14.15
CA ILE A 409 -18.58 11.94 13.94
C ILE A 409 -18.10 13.30 14.44
N LEU A 410 -18.95 14.34 14.43
CA LEU A 410 -18.60 15.65 14.99
C LEU A 410 -18.43 15.60 16.51
N ASP A 411 -19.19 14.75 17.20
CA ASP A 411 -19.03 14.50 18.64
C ASP A 411 -17.66 13.88 19.00
N ILE A 412 -16.97 13.32 18.00
CA ILE A 412 -15.60 12.79 18.11
C ILE A 412 -14.60 13.86 17.69
N LEU A 413 -14.79 14.45 16.50
CA LEU A 413 -13.85 15.39 15.88
C LEU A 413 -13.72 16.67 16.70
N PHE A 414 -14.82 17.30 17.08
CA PHE A 414 -14.81 18.61 17.72
C PHE A 414 -13.99 18.64 19.03
N PRO A 415 -14.27 17.79 20.05
CA PRO A 415 -13.49 17.83 21.28
C PRO A 415 -12.01 17.46 21.05
N ALA A 416 -11.74 16.55 20.11
CA ALA A 416 -10.38 16.16 19.75
C ALA A 416 -9.59 17.31 19.12
N LEU A 417 -10.14 17.91 18.07
CA LEU A 417 -9.51 18.98 17.31
C LEU A 417 -9.35 20.25 18.14
N ARG A 418 -10.33 20.57 18.99
CA ARG A 418 -10.25 21.71 19.91
C ARG A 418 -9.04 21.61 20.84
N ARG A 419 -8.83 20.45 21.46
CA ARG A 419 -7.67 20.21 22.33
C ARG A 419 -6.35 20.10 21.55
N ALA A 420 -6.36 19.49 20.36
CA ALA A 420 -5.18 19.45 19.50
C ALA A 420 -4.73 20.87 19.08
N MET A 421 -5.70 21.74 18.75
CA MET A 421 -5.43 23.15 18.44
C MET A 421 -4.96 23.94 19.68
N ASN A 422 -5.52 23.67 20.87
CA ASN A 422 -5.03 24.28 22.10
C ASN A 422 -3.54 23.98 22.34
N TYR A 423 -3.06 22.80 21.93
CA TYR A 423 -1.65 22.47 22.06
C TYR A 423 -0.76 23.46 21.30
N TYR A 424 -1.15 23.84 20.07
CA TYR A 424 -0.45 24.88 19.31
C TYR A 424 -0.48 26.25 19.97
N LEU A 425 -1.57 26.62 20.66
CA LEU A 425 -1.70 27.93 21.31
C LEU A 425 -0.62 28.17 22.38
N HIS A 426 -0.10 27.11 23.01
CA HIS A 426 1.00 27.20 23.97
C HIS A 426 2.34 27.63 23.33
N PHE A 427 2.48 27.50 22.01
CA PHE A 427 3.74 27.73 21.29
C PHE A 427 3.66 28.87 20.26
N LEU A 428 2.50 29.52 20.14
CA LEU A 428 2.31 30.70 19.32
C LEU A 428 2.65 31.97 20.12
N SER A 429 3.44 32.85 19.53
CA SER A 429 3.83 34.13 20.13
C SER A 429 3.80 35.24 19.10
N LYS A 430 3.54 36.48 19.54
CA LYS A 430 3.51 37.63 18.64
C LYS A 430 4.94 38.08 18.30
N GLY A 431 5.28 38.08 17.01
CA GLY A 431 6.55 38.57 16.48
C GLY A 431 6.64 40.10 16.44
N MET A 432 7.82 40.61 16.09
CA MET A 432 8.06 42.05 15.92
C MET A 432 7.28 42.67 14.75
N ASP A 433 6.88 41.86 13.78
CA ASP A 433 6.03 42.24 12.65
C ASP A 433 4.54 42.33 13.01
N GLY A 434 4.20 42.02 14.26
CA GLY A 434 2.84 42.03 14.78
C GLY A 434 2.03 40.78 14.45
N ARG A 435 2.61 39.78 13.79
CA ARG A 435 1.96 38.50 13.46
C ARG A 435 2.22 37.44 14.53
N LEU A 436 1.41 36.39 14.55
CA LEU A 436 1.66 35.20 15.37
C LEU A 436 2.63 34.28 14.64
N HIS A 437 3.73 33.97 15.32
CA HIS A 437 4.76 33.02 14.89
C HIS A 437 4.74 31.78 15.78
N LEU A 438 5.06 30.65 15.19
CA LEU A 438 5.25 29.39 15.87
C LEU A 438 6.72 29.22 16.24
N ALA A 439 6.97 28.87 17.51
CA ALA A 439 8.30 28.47 17.96
C ALA A 439 8.86 27.31 17.10
N PRO A 440 10.19 27.07 17.10
CA PRO A 440 10.77 25.99 16.33
C PRO A 440 10.10 24.63 16.60
N THR A 441 9.46 24.08 15.57
CA THR A 441 8.86 22.75 15.53
C THR A 441 9.61 21.86 14.53
N PHE A 442 9.26 20.58 14.48
CA PHE A 442 9.91 19.61 13.61
C PHE A 442 9.04 19.29 12.39
N SER A 443 9.55 19.60 11.20
CA SER A 443 8.94 19.11 9.96
C SER A 443 9.27 17.63 9.80
N PRO A 444 8.27 16.74 9.64
CA PRO A 444 8.45 15.28 9.63
C PRO A 444 9.69 14.82 8.86
N GLU A 445 10.64 14.31 9.64
CA GLU A 445 11.91 13.72 9.22
C GLU A 445 12.87 14.61 8.41
N TYR A 446 12.56 15.89 8.24
CA TYR A 446 13.43 16.82 7.53
C TYR A 446 14.35 17.58 8.49
N GLY A 447 13.76 18.16 9.55
CA GLY A 447 14.47 18.96 10.55
C GLY A 447 13.61 20.00 11.26
N THR A 448 14.23 20.69 12.21
CA THR A 448 13.59 21.73 13.03
C THR A 448 13.67 23.10 12.38
N ALA A 449 12.55 23.83 12.36
CA ALA A 449 12.50 25.23 11.93
C ALA A 449 11.38 25.99 12.68
N PRO A 450 11.53 27.31 12.92
CA PRO A 450 10.38 28.14 13.27
C PRO A 450 9.36 28.13 12.11
N ASP A 451 8.08 28.31 12.45
CA ASP A 451 7.02 28.46 11.44
C ASP A 451 6.99 27.33 10.39
N CYS A 452 7.19 26.06 10.79
CA CYS A 452 7.15 24.94 9.86
C CYS A 452 5.86 24.95 9.04
N ASN A 453 5.98 24.86 7.70
CA ASN A 453 4.82 24.88 6.80
C ASN A 453 3.83 23.74 7.10
N PHE A 454 4.36 22.59 7.57
CA PHE A 454 3.58 21.47 8.09
C PHE A 454 2.60 21.91 9.20
N ASP A 455 3.10 22.54 10.26
CA ASP A 455 2.30 22.97 11.40
C ASP A 455 1.40 24.17 11.06
N LEU A 456 1.91 25.13 10.29
CA LEU A 456 1.12 26.29 9.84
C LEU A 456 -0.09 25.87 9.01
N ALA A 457 0.02 24.80 8.23
CA ALA A 457 -1.10 24.25 7.47
C ALA A 457 -2.14 23.62 8.41
N LEU A 458 -1.69 22.83 9.38
CA LEU A 458 -2.57 22.18 10.34
C LEU A 458 -3.26 23.18 11.28
N ILE A 459 -2.59 24.25 11.70
CA ILE A 459 -3.20 25.34 12.49
C ILE A 459 -4.33 25.99 11.69
N ARG A 460 -4.08 26.37 10.43
CA ARG A 460 -5.10 27.01 9.57
C ARG A 460 -6.28 26.09 9.32
N TRP A 461 -6.03 24.82 8.99
CA TRP A 461 -7.08 23.83 8.81
C TRP A 461 -7.89 23.63 10.10
N SER A 462 -7.23 23.48 11.25
CA SER A 462 -7.88 23.28 12.54
C SER A 462 -8.80 24.45 12.90
N CYS A 463 -8.30 25.69 12.83
CA CYS A 463 -9.11 26.87 13.13
C CYS A 463 -10.30 27.03 12.17
N ARG A 464 -10.11 26.80 10.86
CA ARG A 464 -11.22 26.87 9.88
C ARG A 464 -12.29 25.82 10.19
N THR A 465 -11.87 24.57 10.41
CA THR A 465 -12.78 23.46 10.70
C THR A 465 -13.52 23.67 12.01
N LEU A 466 -12.84 24.11 13.07
CA LEU A 466 -13.46 24.42 14.37
C LEU A 466 -14.50 25.54 14.26
N LEU A 467 -14.21 26.58 13.49
CA LEU A 467 -15.17 27.67 13.23
C LEU A 467 -16.35 27.23 12.35
N GLU A 468 -16.16 26.24 11.47
CA GLU A 468 -17.24 25.67 10.67
C GLU A 468 -18.19 24.83 11.54
N ILE A 469 -17.65 23.94 12.38
CA ILE A 469 -18.47 22.98 13.14
C ILE A 469 -19.01 23.55 14.45
N LYS A 470 -18.33 24.53 15.05
CA LYS A 470 -18.71 25.15 16.34
C LYS A 470 -18.37 26.65 16.39
N PRO A 471 -19.02 27.49 15.56
CA PRO A 471 -18.74 28.93 15.48
C PRO A 471 -19.03 29.71 16.78
N ASP A 472 -19.77 29.10 17.70
CA ASP A 472 -20.22 29.61 18.99
C ASP A 472 -19.34 29.20 20.18
N ASP A 473 -18.27 28.42 19.98
CA ASP A 473 -17.35 28.05 21.07
C ASP A 473 -16.70 29.31 21.71
N PRO A 474 -16.46 29.33 23.02
CA PRO A 474 -15.76 30.44 23.69
C PRO A 474 -14.37 30.77 23.11
N LEU A 475 -13.69 29.82 22.46
CA LEU A 475 -12.41 30.02 21.78
C LEU A 475 -12.55 30.49 20.32
N ALA A 476 -13.76 30.59 19.77
CA ALA A 476 -13.97 31.05 18.40
C ALA A 476 -13.34 32.44 18.11
N PRO A 477 -13.41 33.45 19.02
CA PRO A 477 -12.67 34.70 18.83
C PRO A 477 -11.15 34.49 18.71
N LYS A 478 -10.57 33.58 19.50
CA LYS A 478 -9.14 33.26 19.44
C LYS A 478 -8.77 32.57 18.13
N TRP A 479 -9.59 31.64 17.63
CA TRP A 479 -9.34 31.00 16.33
C TRP A 479 -9.41 32.00 15.18
N ARG A 480 -10.34 32.97 15.22
CA ARG A 480 -10.39 34.07 14.24
C ARG A 480 -9.16 34.96 14.33
N GLU A 481 -8.73 35.33 15.54
CA GLU A 481 -7.48 36.08 15.76
C GLU A 481 -6.29 35.33 15.13
N VAL A 482 -6.12 34.04 15.45
CA VAL A 482 -5.07 33.18 14.88
C VAL A 482 -5.11 33.22 13.36
N LEU A 483 -6.26 32.92 12.73
CA LEU A 483 -6.36 32.96 11.26
C LEU A 483 -6.03 34.33 10.64
N SER A 484 -6.38 35.42 11.33
CA SER A 484 -6.15 36.79 10.83
C SER A 484 -4.73 37.31 11.05
N THR A 485 -3.98 36.72 11.98
CA THR A 485 -2.67 37.24 12.40
C THR A 485 -1.53 36.23 12.29
N LEU A 486 -1.78 34.95 12.02
CA LEU A 486 -0.72 33.95 11.81
C LEU A 486 0.19 34.34 10.64
N VAL A 487 1.50 34.17 10.81
CA VAL A 487 2.50 34.41 9.76
C VAL A 487 2.14 33.67 8.46
N ASP A 488 2.43 34.29 7.31
CA ASP A 488 2.23 33.62 6.02
C ASP A 488 3.12 32.38 5.91
N TYR A 489 2.76 31.46 5.02
CA TYR A 489 3.60 30.29 4.74
C TYR A 489 4.99 30.75 4.28
N PRO A 490 6.09 30.30 4.93
CA PRO A 490 7.44 30.61 4.47
C PRO A 490 7.68 30.09 3.05
N VAL A 491 8.09 30.99 2.16
CA VAL A 491 8.40 30.73 0.74
C VAL A 491 9.70 31.43 0.35
N ASP A 492 10.44 30.83 -0.57
CA ASP A 492 11.65 31.41 -1.17
C ASP A 492 11.60 31.37 -2.71
N ALA A 493 12.75 31.62 -3.36
CA ALA A 493 12.85 31.62 -4.82
C ALA A 493 12.46 30.27 -5.47
N ASN A 494 12.55 29.16 -4.72
CA ASN A 494 12.29 27.79 -5.15
C ASN A 494 10.91 27.26 -4.73
N GLY A 495 10.13 28.02 -3.95
CA GLY A 495 8.77 27.66 -3.55
C GLY A 495 8.60 27.57 -2.04
N PHE A 496 7.77 26.64 -1.56
CA PHE A 496 7.58 26.42 -0.13
C PHE A 496 8.88 25.99 0.55
N MET A 497 9.21 26.68 1.64
CA MET A 497 10.32 26.33 2.53
C MET A 497 9.89 25.24 3.52
N VAL A 498 10.82 24.67 4.28
CA VAL A 498 10.47 23.77 5.40
C VAL A 498 9.84 24.57 6.54
N GLY A 499 10.44 25.72 6.84
CA GLY A 499 9.96 26.74 7.78
C GLY A 499 10.78 28.02 7.61
N THR A 500 10.53 29.04 8.44
CA THR A 500 11.23 30.34 8.35
C THR A 500 12.75 30.15 8.44
N GLY A 501 13.46 30.59 7.40
CA GLY A 501 14.93 30.51 7.33
C GLY A 501 15.51 29.12 7.00
N VAL A 502 14.67 28.10 6.78
CA VAL A 502 15.11 26.74 6.42
C VAL A 502 14.55 26.36 5.04
N PRO A 503 15.33 26.49 3.96
CA PRO A 503 14.88 26.14 2.61
C PRO A 503 14.73 24.62 2.45
N PHE A 504 13.88 24.20 1.52
CA PHE A 504 13.91 22.84 1.02
C PHE A 504 15.10 22.70 0.06
N ALA A 505 16.18 22.05 0.51
CA ALA A 505 17.51 22.15 -0.11
C ALA A 505 18.23 20.80 -0.26
N LYS A 506 17.59 19.69 0.11
CA LYS A 506 18.13 18.33 -0.05
C LYS A 506 17.00 17.36 -0.43
N SER A 507 17.37 16.23 -1.02
CA SER A 507 16.42 15.14 -1.29
C SER A 507 15.74 14.69 0.00
N HIS A 508 14.41 14.59 -0.03
CA HIS A 508 13.60 14.09 1.06
C HIS A 508 12.30 13.50 0.54
N ARG A 509 11.89 12.36 1.11
CA ARG A 509 10.67 11.65 0.68
C ARG A 509 9.37 12.33 1.09
N HIS A 510 9.34 13.03 2.22
CA HIS A 510 8.13 13.69 2.72
C HIS A 510 7.84 15.00 1.99
N TYR A 511 6.55 15.24 1.73
CA TYR A 511 6.02 16.50 1.20
C TYR A 511 5.33 17.35 2.27
N SER A 512 5.73 17.24 3.54
CA SER A 512 5.10 17.95 4.68
C SER A 512 5.08 19.47 4.53
N HIS A 513 6.08 20.05 3.84
CA HIS A 513 6.13 21.48 3.51
C HIS A 513 5.06 21.92 2.51
N MET A 514 4.44 20.98 1.78
CA MET A 514 3.34 21.21 0.84
C MET A 514 1.99 20.68 1.37
N LEU A 515 1.86 20.39 2.67
CA LEU A 515 0.62 19.84 3.24
C LEU A 515 -0.59 20.77 3.04
N ALA A 516 -0.36 22.09 2.98
CA ALA A 516 -1.39 23.08 2.65
C ALA A 516 -1.96 22.91 1.23
N VAL A 517 -1.18 22.33 0.31
CA VAL A 517 -1.59 22.04 -1.07
C VAL A 517 -2.39 20.75 -1.13
N TYR A 518 -1.80 19.67 -0.62
CA TYR A 518 -2.41 18.35 -0.60
C TYR A 518 -2.05 17.63 0.71
N PRO A 519 -3.01 17.03 1.42
CA PRO A 519 -4.42 16.85 1.05
C PRO A 519 -5.36 17.94 1.59
N LEU A 520 -4.85 19.01 2.22
CA LEU A 520 -5.70 19.98 2.93
C LEU A 520 -6.38 21.00 2.00
N TYR A 521 -5.84 21.22 0.79
CA TYR A 521 -6.35 22.18 -0.20
C TYR A 521 -6.60 23.60 0.36
N LEU A 522 -5.82 24.01 1.37
CA LEU A 522 -5.80 25.39 1.88
C LEU A 522 -5.16 26.35 0.88
N VAL A 523 -4.24 25.82 0.07
CA VAL A 523 -3.59 26.47 -1.07
C VAL A 523 -3.90 25.63 -2.30
N SER A 524 -4.52 26.21 -3.32
CA SER A 524 -4.92 25.49 -4.52
C SER A 524 -4.90 26.40 -5.75
N VAL A 525 -5.27 25.86 -6.90
CA VAL A 525 -5.51 26.65 -8.11
C VAL A 525 -6.61 27.71 -7.90
N GLU A 526 -7.58 27.43 -7.02
CA GLU A 526 -8.71 28.30 -6.72
C GLU A 526 -8.33 29.47 -5.81
N THR A 527 -7.25 29.32 -5.03
CA THR A 527 -6.68 30.42 -4.27
C THR A 527 -5.69 31.26 -5.08
N GLY A 528 -5.58 31.03 -6.40
CA GLY A 528 -4.69 31.76 -7.30
C GLY A 528 -3.20 31.40 -7.17
N GLN A 529 -2.86 30.28 -6.54
CA GLN A 529 -1.48 29.92 -6.17
C GLN A 529 -0.82 28.88 -7.08
N ARG A 530 -1.33 28.71 -8.30
CA ARG A 530 -0.83 27.72 -9.29
C ARG A 530 0.69 27.76 -9.45
N ALA A 531 1.25 28.93 -9.73
CA ALA A 531 2.69 29.07 -10.01
C ALA A 531 3.57 28.68 -8.80
N LEU A 532 3.11 28.93 -7.57
CA LEU A 532 3.82 28.53 -6.37
C LEU A 532 3.80 27.01 -6.18
N ILE A 533 2.65 26.38 -6.42
CA ILE A 533 2.49 24.92 -6.31
C ILE A 533 3.36 24.21 -7.36
N GLU A 534 3.28 24.62 -8.62
CA GLU A 534 4.06 24.04 -9.73
C GLU A 534 5.57 24.17 -9.47
N LYS A 535 6.01 25.34 -9.02
CA LYS A 535 7.41 25.57 -8.65
C LYS A 535 7.87 24.66 -7.52
N SER A 536 7.10 24.59 -6.43
CA SER A 536 7.44 23.79 -5.25
C SER A 536 7.46 22.29 -5.56
N LEU A 537 6.47 21.81 -6.31
CA LEU A 537 6.41 20.41 -6.75
C LEU A 537 7.63 20.07 -7.60
N LYS A 538 7.94 20.88 -8.62
CA LYS A 538 9.09 20.67 -9.50
C LYS A 538 10.40 20.69 -8.72
N HIS A 539 10.55 21.60 -7.76
CA HIS A 539 11.74 21.69 -6.92
C HIS A 539 11.89 20.44 -6.06
N TRP A 540 10.84 20.01 -5.36
CA TRP A 540 10.85 18.83 -4.51
C TRP A 540 11.24 17.56 -5.29
N ILE A 541 10.56 17.27 -6.39
CA ILE A 541 10.80 16.05 -7.19
C ILE A 541 12.13 16.08 -7.96
N SER A 542 12.79 17.24 -8.06
CA SER A 542 14.09 17.35 -8.75
C SER A 542 15.25 16.74 -7.95
N PHE A 543 15.08 16.58 -6.63
CA PHE A 543 16.10 15.98 -5.77
C PHE A 543 15.98 14.45 -5.73
N GLU A 544 16.72 13.76 -6.58
CA GLU A 544 16.79 12.29 -6.57
C GLU A 544 17.56 11.73 -5.35
N GLY A 545 17.36 10.45 -5.04
CA GLY A 545 18.05 9.72 -3.95
C GLY A 545 17.10 9.29 -2.82
N ALA A 546 16.58 10.24 -2.04
CA ALA A 546 15.73 9.95 -0.89
C ALA A 546 14.24 9.77 -1.24
N LEU A 547 13.82 10.01 -2.49
CA LEU A 547 12.42 9.87 -2.94
C LEU A 547 11.94 8.41 -2.89
N ARG A 548 10.73 8.19 -2.40
CA ARG A 548 10.10 6.87 -2.22
C ARG A 548 8.76 6.79 -2.91
N GLY A 549 8.11 5.63 -2.85
CA GLY A 549 6.86 5.40 -3.59
C GLY A 549 5.79 6.45 -3.30
N TYR A 550 5.57 6.82 -2.02
CA TYR A 550 4.59 7.86 -1.67
C TYR A 550 5.00 9.28 -2.11
N SER A 551 6.28 9.53 -2.40
CA SER A 551 6.70 10.80 -3.00
C SER A 551 6.05 10.96 -4.38
N PHE A 552 5.98 9.87 -5.14
CA PHE A 552 5.39 9.84 -6.48
C PHE A 552 3.86 9.81 -6.44
N THR A 553 3.22 9.13 -5.49
CA THR A 553 1.76 9.20 -5.33
C THR A 553 1.32 10.60 -4.86
N GLY A 554 2.06 11.22 -3.92
CA GLY A 554 1.84 12.62 -3.52
C GLY A 554 2.01 13.61 -4.68
N ALA A 555 3.08 13.46 -5.47
CA ALA A 555 3.31 14.26 -6.68
C ALA A 555 2.19 14.07 -7.72
N SER A 556 1.69 12.84 -7.87
CA SER A 556 0.56 12.52 -8.75
C SER A 556 -0.72 13.25 -8.32
N SER A 557 -1.09 13.16 -7.04
CA SER A 557 -2.28 13.82 -6.50
C SER A 557 -2.18 15.35 -6.52
N ILE A 558 -1.00 15.93 -6.25
CA ILE A 558 -0.77 17.39 -6.40
C ILE A 558 -0.94 17.81 -7.87
N SER A 559 -0.42 17.02 -8.82
CA SER A 559 -0.56 17.28 -10.25
C SER A 559 -2.03 17.17 -10.70
N ALA A 560 -2.77 16.21 -10.16
CA ALA A 560 -4.21 16.11 -10.39
C ALA A 560 -4.98 17.32 -9.82
N GLY A 561 -4.59 17.82 -8.63
CA GLY A 561 -5.13 19.06 -8.06
C GLY A 561 -4.82 20.32 -8.88
N LEU A 562 -3.74 20.29 -9.69
CA LEU A 562 -3.41 21.34 -10.67
C LEU A 562 -4.19 21.21 -11.99
N GLY A 563 -4.91 20.10 -12.21
CA GLY A 563 -5.54 19.79 -13.50
C GLY A 563 -4.60 19.14 -14.53
N HIS A 564 -3.39 18.74 -14.13
CA HIS A 564 -2.37 18.19 -15.03
C HIS A 564 -2.43 16.66 -15.04
N GLY A 565 -3.43 16.11 -15.76
CA GLY A 565 -3.68 14.66 -15.80
C GLY A 565 -2.51 13.83 -16.34
N ASP A 566 -1.83 14.31 -17.38
CA ASP A 566 -0.68 13.59 -17.95
C ASP A 566 0.52 13.52 -16.99
N ASP A 567 0.79 14.61 -16.27
CA ASP A 567 1.83 14.64 -15.22
C ASP A 567 1.45 13.73 -14.05
N ALA A 568 0.17 13.75 -13.65
CA ALA A 568 -0.34 12.85 -12.61
C ALA A 568 -0.14 11.38 -12.99
N LEU A 569 -0.50 10.99 -14.22
CA LEU A 569 -0.28 9.64 -14.73
C LEU A 569 1.20 9.28 -14.79
N LYS A 570 2.06 10.22 -15.23
CA LYS A 570 3.50 10.03 -15.28
C LYS A 570 4.06 9.69 -13.89
N TYR A 571 3.76 10.49 -12.86
CA TYR A 571 4.25 10.20 -11.51
C TYR A 571 3.68 8.91 -10.94
N LEU A 572 2.40 8.59 -11.19
CA LEU A 572 1.84 7.30 -10.76
C LEU A 572 2.55 6.11 -11.44
N ARG A 573 2.91 6.23 -12.73
CA ARG A 573 3.70 5.22 -13.44
C ARG A 573 5.13 5.14 -12.92
N GLU A 574 5.75 6.24 -12.51
CA GLU A 574 7.06 6.21 -11.83
C GLU A 574 6.99 5.42 -10.52
N PHE A 575 5.94 5.62 -9.71
CA PHE A 575 5.71 4.77 -8.54
C PHE A 575 5.61 3.29 -8.92
N VAL A 576 4.71 2.96 -9.84
CA VAL A 576 4.44 1.58 -10.25
C VAL A 576 5.71 0.91 -10.80
N ALA A 577 6.45 1.58 -11.68
CA ALA A 577 7.62 1.01 -12.34
C ALA A 577 8.81 0.81 -11.38
N ARG A 578 8.97 1.68 -10.39
CA ARG A 578 10.15 1.69 -9.51
C ARG A 578 9.95 0.94 -8.20
N PHE A 579 8.72 0.89 -7.68
CA PHE A 579 8.46 0.52 -6.29
C PHE A 579 7.34 -0.49 -6.07
N ALA A 580 6.36 -0.57 -6.98
CA ALA A 580 5.30 -1.57 -6.85
C ALA A 580 5.86 -2.97 -7.18
N GLN A 581 5.55 -3.92 -6.31
CA GLN A 581 6.03 -5.30 -6.43
C GLN A 581 5.05 -6.14 -7.25
N ALA A 582 5.43 -7.39 -7.57
CA ALA A 582 4.63 -8.29 -8.40
C ALA A 582 3.17 -8.45 -7.91
N ASN A 583 2.96 -8.54 -6.60
CA ASN A 583 1.63 -8.59 -5.99
C ASN A 583 1.05 -7.20 -5.64
N THR A 584 1.60 -6.12 -6.19
CA THR A 584 1.30 -4.70 -5.87
C THR A 584 1.64 -4.24 -4.46
N MET A 585 2.26 -5.07 -3.61
CA MET A 585 2.82 -4.59 -2.35
C MET A 585 3.97 -3.60 -2.61
N TYR A 586 4.37 -2.90 -1.56
CA TYR A 586 5.48 -1.96 -1.60
C TYR A 586 6.51 -2.36 -0.54
N PHE A 587 7.78 -2.29 -0.94
CA PHE A 587 8.93 -2.56 -0.09
C PHE A 587 9.83 -1.33 -0.10
N GLU A 588 10.08 -0.78 1.09
CA GLU A 588 11.06 0.29 1.31
C GLU A 588 12.31 -0.30 1.98
N ALA A 589 12.47 -0.16 3.29
CA ALA A 589 13.40 -0.96 4.10
C ALA A 589 12.73 -2.22 4.69
N GLY A 590 11.46 -2.43 4.35
CA GLY A 590 10.54 -3.42 4.88
C GLY A 590 9.18 -3.25 4.21
N PRO A 591 8.21 -4.14 4.49
CA PRO A 591 6.83 -4.00 4.02
C PRO A 591 6.18 -2.70 4.53
N VAL A 592 5.57 -1.96 3.60
CA VAL A 592 4.85 -0.73 3.89
C VAL A 592 3.58 -0.66 3.02
N ILE A 593 2.39 -0.50 3.61
CA ILE A 593 1.09 -0.71 2.94
C ILE A 593 0.45 0.56 2.40
N GLU A 594 0.71 1.73 2.99
CA GLU A 594 -0.06 2.94 2.65
C GLU A 594 0.21 3.43 1.23
N THR A 595 1.42 3.21 0.72
CA THR A 595 1.86 3.79 -0.55
C THR A 595 1.05 3.25 -1.74
N PRO A 596 0.86 1.93 -1.93
CA PRO A 596 -0.05 1.42 -2.95
C PRO A 596 -1.48 1.94 -2.80
N LEU A 597 -2.01 2.03 -1.58
CA LEU A 597 -3.36 2.54 -1.31
C LEU A 597 -3.49 4.02 -1.70
N SER A 598 -2.46 4.82 -1.40
CA SER A 598 -2.31 6.20 -1.87
C SER A 598 -2.23 6.30 -3.40
N GLY A 599 -1.57 5.34 -4.07
CA GLY A 599 -1.57 5.27 -5.54
C GLY A 599 -2.97 5.08 -6.14
N ALA A 600 -3.83 4.30 -5.49
CA ALA A 600 -5.24 4.18 -5.88
C ALA A 600 -6.03 5.47 -5.62
N GLN A 601 -5.72 6.20 -4.54
CA GLN A 601 -6.26 7.55 -4.31
C GLN A 601 -5.85 8.52 -5.43
N SER A 602 -4.62 8.44 -5.97
CA SER A 602 -4.23 9.29 -7.09
C SER A 602 -5.07 9.03 -8.36
N VAL A 603 -5.56 7.79 -8.56
CA VAL A 603 -6.56 7.50 -9.61
C VAL A 603 -7.87 8.22 -9.32
N HIS A 604 -8.35 8.22 -8.07
CA HIS A 604 -9.51 9.01 -7.67
C HIS A 604 -9.31 10.50 -7.95
N ASP A 605 -8.18 11.07 -7.53
CA ASP A 605 -7.90 12.50 -7.69
C ASP A 605 -7.86 12.95 -9.16
N MET A 606 -7.45 12.07 -10.09
CA MET A 606 -7.52 12.36 -11.53
C MET A 606 -8.97 12.42 -12.04
N LEU A 607 -9.87 11.60 -11.48
CA LEU A 607 -11.21 11.34 -12.03
C LEU A 607 -12.34 12.07 -11.29
N CYS A 608 -12.23 12.27 -9.98
CA CYS A 608 -13.24 12.93 -9.15
C CYS A 608 -12.61 13.53 -7.88
N GLN A 609 -12.78 14.83 -7.69
CA GLN A 609 -12.33 15.54 -6.49
C GLN A 609 -13.51 16.22 -5.80
N SER A 610 -13.56 16.29 -4.46
CA SER A 610 -14.70 16.90 -3.74
C SER A 610 -14.33 17.84 -2.60
N TRP A 611 -13.07 18.26 -2.54
CA TRP A 611 -12.58 19.20 -1.52
C TRP A 611 -13.12 20.62 -1.75
N GLY A 612 -13.17 21.41 -0.67
CA GLY A 612 -13.60 22.82 -0.72
C GLY A 612 -15.09 23.02 -0.94
N GLY A 613 -15.92 21.99 -0.69
CA GLY A 613 -17.37 22.04 -0.89
C GLY A 613 -17.80 22.07 -2.36
N VAL A 614 -16.92 21.68 -3.29
CA VAL A 614 -17.19 21.61 -4.73
C VAL A 614 -16.77 20.24 -5.25
N ILE A 615 -17.68 19.54 -5.94
CA ILE A 615 -17.38 18.31 -6.66
C ILE A 615 -16.84 18.67 -8.05
N ARG A 616 -15.69 18.14 -8.43
CA ARG A 616 -15.08 18.31 -9.75
C ARG A 616 -15.04 16.95 -10.42
N ILE A 617 -15.75 16.82 -11.53
CA ILE A 617 -15.84 15.59 -12.32
C ILE A 617 -14.84 15.63 -13.45
N PHE A 618 -14.02 14.59 -13.56
CA PHE A 618 -12.94 14.45 -14.54
C PHE A 618 -11.97 15.66 -14.58
N PRO A 619 -11.51 16.17 -13.42
CA PRO A 619 -10.73 17.40 -13.35
C PRO A 619 -9.34 17.30 -13.97
N ALA A 620 -8.76 16.10 -14.02
CA ALA A 620 -7.39 15.87 -14.47
C ALA A 620 -7.27 14.48 -15.12
N VAL A 621 -8.19 14.13 -16.02
CA VAL A 621 -8.10 12.86 -16.76
C VAL A 621 -6.90 12.91 -17.71
N PRO A 622 -5.98 11.93 -17.67
CA PRO A 622 -4.88 11.83 -18.63
C PRO A 622 -5.40 11.82 -20.08
N SER A 623 -4.66 12.44 -20.99
CA SER A 623 -5.04 12.56 -22.40
C SER A 623 -5.22 11.20 -23.10
N THR A 624 -4.51 10.17 -22.61
CA THR A 624 -4.60 8.79 -23.07
C THR A 624 -5.87 8.06 -22.58
N TRP A 625 -6.53 8.54 -21.54
CA TRP A 625 -7.77 7.97 -21.00
C TRP A 625 -9.00 8.65 -21.60
N ARG A 626 -9.27 8.32 -22.86
CA ARG A 626 -10.37 8.91 -23.64
C ARG A 626 -11.73 8.55 -23.06
N ASP A 627 -11.87 7.32 -22.56
CA ASP A 627 -13.11 6.79 -22.01
C ASP A 627 -12.93 6.47 -20.52
N VAL A 628 -13.85 6.90 -19.66
CA VAL A 628 -13.86 6.61 -18.22
C VAL A 628 -15.30 6.40 -17.75
N ALA A 629 -15.51 5.46 -16.84
CA ALA A 629 -16.80 5.27 -16.19
C ALA A 629 -16.66 5.25 -14.66
N LEU A 630 -17.57 5.96 -13.98
CA LEU A 630 -17.73 5.97 -12.52
C LEU A 630 -19.19 5.66 -12.16
N GLN A 631 -19.42 4.86 -11.13
CA GLN A 631 -20.75 4.63 -10.57
C GLN A 631 -20.72 4.62 -9.05
N ASP A 632 -21.70 5.31 -8.45
CA ASP A 632 -21.88 5.43 -7.01
C ASP A 632 -20.59 5.79 -6.25
N PHE A 633 -19.76 6.63 -6.88
CA PHE A 633 -18.55 7.17 -6.30
C PHE A 633 -18.91 8.16 -5.21
N ARG A 634 -18.40 7.98 -3.98
CA ARG A 634 -18.82 8.80 -2.84
C ARG A 634 -17.96 10.06 -2.74
N THR A 635 -18.60 11.18 -2.48
CA THR A 635 -17.92 12.49 -2.36
C THR A 635 -18.29 13.19 -1.05
N GLU A 636 -17.54 14.24 -0.71
CA GLU A 636 -17.93 15.16 0.36
C GLU A 636 -19.35 15.70 0.14
N GLY A 637 -20.09 15.90 1.24
CA GLY A 637 -21.52 16.22 1.24
C GLY A 637 -22.43 14.99 1.22
N ALA A 638 -21.84 13.78 1.30
CA ALA A 638 -22.54 12.50 1.19
C ALA A 638 -23.34 12.36 -0.11
N PHE A 639 -22.70 12.67 -1.24
CA PHE A 639 -23.26 12.39 -2.56
C PHE A 639 -22.68 11.11 -3.15
N LEU A 640 -23.48 10.44 -3.98
CA LEU A 640 -23.07 9.33 -4.82
C LEU A 640 -23.12 9.77 -6.28
N VAL A 641 -21.96 9.77 -6.93
CA VAL A 641 -21.75 10.27 -8.29
C VAL A 641 -21.63 9.09 -9.25
N THR A 642 -22.42 9.13 -10.31
CA THR A 642 -22.26 8.28 -11.49
C THR A 642 -21.94 9.18 -12.68
N ALA A 643 -20.88 8.90 -13.42
CA ALA A 643 -20.49 9.71 -14.56
C ALA A 643 -19.85 8.85 -15.66
N SER A 644 -20.04 9.27 -16.91
CA SER A 644 -19.37 8.67 -18.06
C SER A 644 -18.64 9.73 -18.86
N ARG A 645 -17.41 9.40 -19.25
CA ARG A 645 -16.59 10.14 -20.20
C ARG A 645 -16.38 9.25 -21.41
N LYS A 646 -16.60 9.79 -22.59
CA LYS A 646 -16.39 9.11 -23.86
C LYS A 646 -15.73 10.03 -24.86
N ASP A 647 -14.78 9.51 -25.63
CA ASP A 647 -14.04 10.28 -26.63
C ASP A 647 -13.46 11.60 -26.06
N GLY A 648 -13.01 11.55 -24.80
CA GLY A 648 -12.42 12.68 -24.07
C GLY A 648 -13.42 13.78 -23.71
N ARG A 649 -14.71 13.50 -23.59
CA ARG A 649 -15.75 14.45 -23.13
C ARG A 649 -16.69 13.78 -22.14
N THR A 650 -17.16 14.50 -21.13
CA THR A 650 -18.19 13.98 -20.23
C THR A 650 -19.53 13.88 -20.96
N GLU A 651 -20.13 12.70 -21.00
CA GLU A 651 -21.44 12.47 -21.62
C GLU A 651 -22.57 12.87 -20.66
N PHE A 652 -22.46 12.45 -19.40
CA PHE A 652 -23.40 12.80 -18.34
C PHE A 652 -22.78 12.70 -16.96
N VAL A 653 -23.41 13.37 -16.00
CA VAL A 653 -23.18 13.22 -14.57
C VAL A 653 -24.52 13.06 -13.87
N ARG A 654 -24.68 11.99 -13.08
CA ARG A 654 -25.83 11.75 -12.22
C ARG A 654 -25.36 11.79 -10.77
N VAL A 655 -26.04 12.56 -9.94
CA VAL A 655 -25.69 12.74 -8.52
C VAL A 655 -26.89 12.43 -7.67
N ARG A 656 -26.71 11.52 -6.71
CA ARG A 656 -27.70 11.19 -5.67
C ARG A 656 -27.26 11.78 -4.34
N GLY A 657 -28.14 12.53 -3.68
CA GLY A 657 -27.89 13.11 -2.35
C GLY A 657 -28.36 12.19 -1.24
N LEU A 658 -27.53 11.98 -0.21
CA LEU A 658 -27.88 11.14 0.95
C LEU A 658 -28.16 11.94 2.22
N ALA A 659 -27.75 13.21 2.26
CA ALA A 659 -27.80 14.04 3.48
C ALA A 659 -28.39 15.45 3.26
N GLY A 660 -29.07 15.69 2.14
CA GLY A 660 -29.74 16.97 1.83
C GLY A 660 -28.80 18.17 1.70
N GLN A 661 -27.50 17.95 1.45
CA GLN A 661 -26.53 19.02 1.29
C GLN A 661 -26.72 19.77 -0.04
N PRO A 662 -26.44 21.09 -0.11
CA PRO A 662 -26.42 21.81 -1.37
C PRO A 662 -25.31 21.28 -2.28
N LEU A 663 -25.60 21.07 -3.56
CA LEU A 663 -24.63 20.55 -4.52
C LEU A 663 -23.98 21.70 -5.29
N LYS A 664 -22.64 21.75 -5.23
CA LYS A 664 -21.80 22.53 -6.14
C LYS A 664 -20.97 21.58 -6.99
N LEU A 665 -21.08 21.70 -8.30
CA LEU A 665 -20.45 20.77 -9.24
C LEU A 665 -19.78 21.49 -10.40
N ARG A 666 -18.56 21.05 -10.73
CA ARG A 666 -17.82 21.44 -11.94
C ARG A 666 -17.62 20.24 -12.84
N THR A 667 -17.84 20.46 -14.14
CA THR A 667 -17.72 19.46 -15.19
C THR A 667 -17.42 20.18 -16.52
N ASP A 668 -16.86 19.47 -17.49
CA ASP A 668 -16.56 19.98 -18.82
C ASP A 668 -17.74 19.90 -19.80
N ILE A 669 -18.95 19.54 -19.32
CA ILE A 669 -20.17 19.52 -20.14
C ILE A 669 -20.49 20.94 -20.65
N PRO A 670 -20.48 21.17 -21.97
CA PRO A 670 -20.90 22.44 -22.56
C PRO A 670 -22.43 22.57 -22.47
N ASP A 671 -22.92 23.78 -22.22
CA ASP A 671 -24.35 24.12 -22.21
C ASP A 671 -25.25 23.06 -21.52
N PRO A 672 -25.07 22.82 -20.20
CA PRO A 672 -25.71 21.70 -19.53
C PRO A 672 -27.21 21.94 -19.32
N GLU A 673 -27.98 20.88 -19.54
CA GLU A 673 -29.32 20.71 -18.99
C GLU A 673 -29.23 19.95 -17.66
N VAL A 674 -30.02 20.38 -16.68
CA VAL A 674 -30.03 19.83 -15.32
C VAL A 674 -31.44 19.34 -14.99
N HIS A 675 -31.63 18.02 -15.02
CA HIS A 675 -32.91 17.36 -14.77
C HIS A 675 -33.02 16.91 -13.31
N GLY A 676 -34.19 17.08 -12.70
CA GLY A 676 -34.41 16.76 -11.28
C GLY A 676 -34.02 17.88 -10.30
N ALA A 677 -33.47 18.98 -10.80
CA ALA A 677 -33.24 20.18 -10.00
C ALA A 677 -34.54 20.98 -9.80
N ARG A 678 -34.76 21.47 -8.58
CA ARG A 678 -35.77 22.50 -8.30
C ARG A 678 -35.33 23.87 -8.79
N LYS A 679 -34.05 24.16 -8.58
CA LYS A 679 -33.39 25.40 -8.98
C LYS A 679 -31.93 25.11 -9.25
N TRP A 680 -31.39 25.71 -10.29
CA TRP A 680 -29.96 25.72 -10.52
C TRP A 680 -29.53 26.99 -11.24
N HIS A 681 -28.25 27.32 -11.12
CA HIS A 681 -27.60 28.36 -11.91
C HIS A 681 -26.12 28.02 -12.08
N ARG A 682 -25.47 28.67 -13.05
CA ARG A 682 -24.04 28.57 -13.30
C ARG A 682 -23.36 29.85 -12.81
N GLU A 683 -22.37 29.70 -11.93
CA GLU A 683 -21.50 30.78 -11.46
C GLU A 683 -20.49 31.18 -12.55
N ALA A 684 -19.86 32.35 -12.39
CA ALA A 684 -18.94 32.90 -13.39
C ALA A 684 -17.70 32.02 -13.65
N ASP A 685 -17.31 31.21 -12.67
CA ASP A 685 -16.20 30.25 -12.77
C ASP A 685 -16.62 28.89 -13.39
N GLY A 686 -17.89 28.77 -13.82
CA GLY A 686 -18.45 27.56 -14.42
C GLY A 686 -19.08 26.59 -13.42
N THR A 687 -19.03 26.86 -12.11
CA THR A 687 -19.65 26.00 -11.08
C THR A 687 -21.16 25.97 -11.21
N LEU A 688 -21.74 24.78 -11.25
CA LEU A 688 -23.19 24.58 -11.17
C LEU A 688 -23.59 24.51 -9.70
N VAL A 689 -24.48 25.41 -9.27
CA VAL A 689 -25.10 25.37 -7.94
C VAL A 689 -26.50 24.82 -8.10
N ILE A 690 -26.77 23.67 -7.47
CA ILE A 690 -27.97 22.86 -7.74
C ILE A 690 -28.69 22.55 -6.43
N GLU A 691 -29.98 22.90 -6.39
CA GLU A 691 -30.92 22.48 -5.36
C GLU A 691 -31.82 21.35 -5.92
N PHE A 692 -31.82 20.20 -5.26
CA PHE A 692 -32.53 19.00 -5.69
C PHE A 692 -33.01 18.19 -4.47
N ASP A 693 -33.89 17.21 -4.70
CA ASP A 693 -34.46 16.37 -3.63
C ASP A 693 -33.66 15.10 -3.39
N GLN A 694 -33.57 14.24 -4.42
CA GLN A 694 -32.96 12.91 -4.29
C GLN A 694 -31.85 12.70 -5.30
N GLU A 695 -32.13 12.99 -6.57
CA GLU A 695 -31.20 12.76 -7.67
C GLU A 695 -31.29 13.89 -8.70
N VAL A 696 -30.15 14.20 -9.32
CA VAL A 696 -30.04 15.12 -10.45
C VAL A 696 -29.25 14.45 -11.57
N LEU A 697 -29.66 14.68 -12.82
CA LEU A 697 -28.94 14.28 -14.03
C LEU A 697 -28.52 15.53 -14.81
N ILE A 698 -27.26 15.57 -15.21
CA ILE A 698 -26.62 16.66 -15.94
C ILE A 698 -26.06 16.08 -17.24
N HIS A 699 -26.46 16.63 -18.38
CA HIS A 699 -25.89 16.31 -19.68
C HIS A 699 -25.95 17.52 -20.61
N GLN A 700 -25.28 17.45 -21.75
CA GLN A 700 -25.33 18.53 -22.74
C GLN A 700 -26.76 18.74 -23.27
N ALA A 701 -27.18 19.99 -23.46
CA ALA A 701 -28.48 20.32 -24.03
C ALA A 701 -28.71 19.66 -25.39
N GLY A 702 -29.89 19.09 -25.59
CA GLY A 702 -30.26 18.37 -26.81
C GLY A 702 -29.60 16.99 -27.01
N ALA A 703 -28.67 16.58 -26.13
CA ALA A 703 -28.10 15.24 -26.14
C ALA A 703 -29.04 14.22 -25.50
N ARG A 704 -28.90 12.94 -25.86
CA ARG A 704 -29.58 11.80 -25.23
C ARG A 704 -28.56 10.71 -24.91
N PRO A 705 -27.73 10.88 -23.86
CA PRO A 705 -26.66 9.93 -23.55
C PRO A 705 -27.20 8.57 -23.08
N ASP A 706 -26.44 7.49 -23.33
CA ASP A 706 -26.69 6.18 -22.69
C ASP A 706 -26.31 6.29 -21.22
N LEU A 707 -27.30 6.23 -20.33
CA LEU A 707 -27.09 6.32 -18.88
C LEU A 707 -26.60 5.01 -18.25
N THR A 708 -26.42 3.96 -19.06
CA THR A 708 -25.95 2.65 -18.61
C THR A 708 -24.43 2.65 -18.44
N ILE A 709 -23.96 2.44 -17.21
CA ILE A 709 -22.53 2.24 -16.95
C ILE A 709 -22.10 0.84 -17.37
N LYS A 710 -20.98 0.79 -18.10
CA LYS A 710 -20.32 -0.42 -18.60
C LYS A 710 -18.80 -0.27 -18.46
N PRO A 711 -18.02 -1.37 -18.40
CA PRO A 711 -16.57 -1.28 -18.54
C PRO A 711 -16.17 -0.57 -19.83
N VAL A 712 -15.17 0.32 -19.74
CA VAL A 712 -14.68 1.03 -20.92
C VAL A 712 -13.74 0.14 -21.74
N PRO A 713 -13.63 0.33 -23.06
CA PRO A 713 -12.67 -0.41 -23.88
C PRO A 713 -11.23 -0.16 -23.42
N ILE A 714 -10.43 -1.22 -23.35
CA ILE A 714 -8.99 -1.09 -23.06
C ILE A 714 -8.28 -0.49 -24.28
N SER A 715 -7.63 0.65 -24.08
CA SER A 715 -6.77 1.29 -25.10
C SER A 715 -5.28 1.08 -24.82
N THR A 716 -4.92 0.79 -23.57
CA THR A 716 -3.55 0.53 -23.13
C THR A 716 -3.50 -0.87 -22.48
N PRO A 717 -3.27 -1.93 -23.25
CA PRO A 717 -3.23 -3.29 -22.72
C PRO A 717 -1.97 -3.53 -21.89
N ALA A 718 -2.06 -4.46 -20.94
CA ALA A 718 -0.97 -4.83 -20.05
C ALA A 718 -1.00 -6.31 -19.68
N LYS A 719 0.14 -6.84 -19.23
CA LYS A 719 0.17 -8.18 -18.62
C LYS A 719 -0.52 -8.11 -17.25
N PRO A 720 -1.17 -9.20 -16.79
CA PRO A 720 -1.72 -9.26 -15.44
C PRO A 720 -0.63 -9.10 -14.38
N TRP A 721 -1.04 -8.59 -13.22
CA TRP A 721 -0.21 -8.57 -12.02
C TRP A 721 0.05 -9.99 -11.47
N GLY A 722 1.02 -10.10 -10.56
CA GLY A 722 1.55 -11.37 -10.05
C GLY A 722 2.82 -11.78 -10.80
N LEU A 723 2.98 -13.07 -11.03
CA LEU A 723 4.10 -13.64 -11.78
C LEU A 723 3.56 -14.43 -13.00
N PRO A 724 3.05 -13.74 -14.04
CA PRO A 724 2.65 -14.41 -15.28
C PRO A 724 3.86 -15.13 -15.92
N ALA A 725 3.57 -16.04 -16.84
CA ALA A 725 4.58 -16.70 -17.63
C ALA A 725 5.40 -15.66 -18.38
N LEU A 726 6.70 -15.89 -18.48
CA LEU A 726 7.57 -15.09 -19.33
C LEU A 726 7.11 -15.28 -20.79
N PRO A 727 7.21 -14.23 -21.63
CA PRO A 727 6.85 -14.35 -23.04
C PRO A 727 7.60 -15.52 -23.67
N ASN A 728 6.90 -16.29 -24.51
CA ASN A 728 7.48 -17.32 -25.37
C ASN A 728 8.32 -16.65 -26.47
N GLN A 729 9.43 -16.02 -26.08
CA GLN A 729 10.62 -16.21 -26.89
C GLN A 729 11.13 -17.62 -26.58
N PRO A 730 11.75 -18.34 -27.52
CA PRO A 730 12.31 -19.65 -27.24
C PRO A 730 13.56 -19.37 -26.39
N THR A 731 13.38 -18.98 -25.12
CA THR A 731 14.40 -18.60 -24.17
C THR A 731 14.03 -19.23 -22.83
N LEU A 732 15.03 -19.59 -22.04
CA LEU A 732 14.86 -20.28 -20.78
C LEU A 732 15.70 -19.58 -19.72
N THR A 733 15.06 -18.91 -18.76
CA THR A 733 15.76 -18.34 -17.60
C THR A 733 16.31 -19.47 -16.74
N VAL A 734 17.45 -19.22 -16.09
CA VAL A 734 18.09 -20.16 -15.18
C VAL A 734 17.96 -19.61 -13.76
N ASP A 735 17.38 -20.39 -12.86
CA ASP A 735 17.30 -20.04 -11.44
C ASP A 735 18.70 -20.09 -10.81
N LEU A 736 19.22 -18.92 -10.44
CA LEU A 736 20.52 -18.76 -9.81
C LEU A 736 20.46 -18.72 -8.28
N ALA A 737 19.28 -18.78 -7.66
CA ALA A 737 19.11 -18.47 -6.24
C ALA A 737 20.05 -19.26 -5.32
N ALA A 738 20.30 -20.54 -5.62
CA ALA A 738 21.20 -21.40 -4.85
C ALA A 738 22.70 -21.13 -5.10
N ALA A 739 23.05 -20.40 -6.15
CA ALA A 739 24.41 -20.07 -6.54
C ALA A 739 24.85 -18.66 -6.13
N LEU A 740 23.91 -17.79 -5.73
CA LEU A 740 24.19 -16.44 -5.25
C LEU A 740 25.06 -16.49 -3.98
N ASN A 741 26.12 -15.70 -3.95
CA ASN A 741 27.11 -15.72 -2.86
C ASN A 741 27.69 -14.35 -2.50
N ASN A 742 27.21 -13.27 -3.13
CA ASN A 742 27.63 -11.91 -2.85
C ASN A 742 26.44 -10.99 -2.74
N ASP A 743 26.53 -10.04 -1.81
CA ASP A 743 25.63 -8.89 -1.72
C ASP A 743 26.27 -7.68 -2.41
N GLY A 744 25.83 -7.40 -3.63
CA GLY A 744 26.29 -6.26 -4.41
C GLY A 744 25.42 -5.01 -4.28
N PHE A 745 24.31 -5.08 -3.52
CA PHE A 745 23.27 -4.05 -3.45
C PHE A 745 23.11 -3.57 -2.01
N THR A 746 22.70 -2.33 -1.81
CA THR A 746 22.25 -1.88 -0.48
C THR A 746 21.07 -0.94 -0.62
N ASN A 747 20.28 -0.84 0.45
CA ASN A 747 19.38 0.28 0.61
C ASN A 747 20.07 1.46 1.31
N GLU A 748 19.44 2.62 1.26
CA GLU A 748 19.95 3.86 1.83
C GLU A 748 20.08 3.90 3.36
N PHE A 749 19.47 2.95 4.05
CA PHE A 749 19.52 2.84 5.51
C PHE A 749 20.67 1.95 5.99
N GLN A 750 21.21 1.09 5.11
CA GLN A 750 22.28 0.13 5.42
C GLN A 750 23.36 0.07 4.33
N MET A 751 23.85 1.23 3.86
CA MET A 751 24.91 1.32 2.84
C MET A 751 26.26 0.68 3.24
N ASN A 752 26.37 0.19 4.46
CA ASN A 752 27.55 -0.51 4.98
C ASN A 752 27.42 -2.04 4.98
N ASP A 753 26.29 -2.60 4.53
CA ASP A 753 25.99 -4.04 4.61
C ASP A 753 26.40 -4.86 3.37
N GLY A 754 26.65 -4.21 2.23
CA GLY A 754 27.05 -4.88 0.99
C GLY A 754 28.46 -4.51 0.51
N ASP A 755 28.98 -5.30 -0.44
CA ASP A 755 30.28 -5.06 -1.07
C ASP A 755 30.33 -5.61 -2.51
N PHE A 756 30.23 -4.72 -3.50
CA PHE A 756 30.40 -5.09 -4.90
C PHE A 756 31.87 -5.09 -5.30
N ASP A 757 32.64 -4.05 -4.99
CA ASP A 757 33.99 -3.84 -5.52
C ASP A 757 35.16 -4.22 -4.59
N GLY A 758 34.86 -4.74 -3.40
CA GLY A 758 35.86 -5.05 -2.37
C GLY A 758 36.21 -3.85 -1.47
N ALA A 759 35.65 -2.68 -1.74
CA ALA A 759 35.82 -1.47 -0.92
C ALA A 759 34.56 -1.13 -0.10
N GLY A 760 33.50 -1.94 -0.19
CA GLY A 760 32.19 -1.69 0.42
C GLY A 760 31.31 -0.75 -0.39
N ASN A 761 31.55 -0.61 -1.70
CA ASN A 761 30.64 0.14 -2.57
C ASN A 761 29.64 -0.81 -3.23
N THR A 762 28.41 -0.36 -3.43
CA THR A 762 27.31 -1.19 -3.96
C THR A 762 26.40 -0.40 -4.89
N TYR A 763 25.52 -1.11 -5.60
CA TYR A 763 24.42 -0.47 -6.31
C TYR A 763 23.29 -0.08 -5.34
N PRO A 764 22.58 1.03 -5.61
CA PRO A 764 21.34 1.36 -4.91
C PRO A 764 20.22 0.40 -5.33
N ALA A 765 19.82 -0.51 -4.42
CA ALA A 765 18.80 -1.53 -4.67
C ALA A 765 17.49 -0.94 -5.22
N ALA A 766 17.09 0.24 -4.71
CA ALA A 766 15.87 0.95 -5.10
C ALA A 766 15.87 1.53 -6.54
N GLN A 767 17.02 1.54 -7.24
CA GLN A 767 17.11 1.97 -8.65
C GLN A 767 17.27 0.81 -9.62
N LEU A 768 17.33 -0.43 -9.12
CA LEU A 768 17.39 -1.64 -9.92
C LEU A 768 16.02 -2.33 -9.98
N PRO A 769 15.77 -3.20 -10.98
CA PRO A 769 14.58 -4.04 -10.99
C PRO A 769 14.48 -4.83 -9.69
N GLN A 770 13.27 -5.05 -9.22
CA GLN A 770 13.02 -5.92 -8.07
C GLN A 770 13.15 -7.39 -8.49
N THR A 771 13.24 -8.30 -7.51
CA THR A 771 13.38 -9.73 -7.79
C THR A 771 12.27 -10.22 -8.73
N GLY A 772 12.64 -10.96 -9.78
CA GLY A 772 11.72 -11.69 -10.63
C GLY A 772 11.85 -11.44 -12.14
N HIS A 773 11.85 -10.18 -12.60
CA HIS A 773 11.93 -9.89 -14.04
C HIS A 773 12.78 -8.66 -14.35
N ALA A 774 13.76 -8.87 -15.22
CA ALA A 774 14.40 -7.83 -16.02
C ALA A 774 14.29 -8.23 -17.51
N GLU A 775 14.40 -7.28 -18.41
CA GLU A 775 14.38 -7.53 -19.86
C GLU A 775 15.35 -6.57 -20.54
N ASP A 776 16.11 -7.08 -21.52
CA ASP A 776 16.90 -6.26 -22.43
C ASP A 776 16.96 -6.95 -23.81
N ASP A 777 16.84 -6.18 -24.90
CA ASP A 777 16.77 -6.70 -26.28
C ASP A 777 15.67 -7.77 -26.49
N GLY A 778 14.58 -7.70 -25.71
CA GLY A 778 13.50 -8.69 -25.72
C GLY A 778 13.86 -10.01 -25.03
N ILE A 779 15.06 -10.14 -24.45
CA ILE A 779 15.49 -11.32 -23.69
C ILE A 779 15.08 -11.14 -22.22
N PRO A 780 14.22 -12.02 -21.68
CA PRO A 780 13.86 -11.96 -20.28
C PRO A 780 14.97 -12.52 -19.39
N PHE A 781 15.16 -11.92 -18.23
CA PHE A 781 16.07 -12.38 -17.19
C PHE A 781 15.31 -12.54 -15.87
N GLU A 782 15.70 -13.56 -15.12
CA GLU A 782 15.26 -13.74 -13.74
C GLU A 782 16.26 -13.06 -12.82
N PHE A 783 16.03 -11.76 -12.56
CA PHE A 783 16.90 -10.93 -11.75
C PHE A 783 16.60 -11.13 -10.25
N VAL A 784 17.63 -11.10 -9.40
CA VAL A 784 17.48 -11.14 -7.94
C VAL A 784 18.01 -9.85 -7.36
N ASN A 785 17.12 -9.02 -6.82
CA ASN A 785 17.49 -7.88 -6.00
C ASN A 785 17.65 -8.31 -4.53
N GLY A 786 16.77 -9.23 -4.11
CA GLY A 786 16.81 -9.85 -2.79
C GLY A 786 16.10 -9.03 -1.71
N ASN A 787 16.32 -9.43 -0.46
CA ASN A 787 16.06 -8.62 0.73
C ASN A 787 17.39 -7.99 1.17
N GLU A 788 17.35 -7.00 2.06
CA GLU A 788 18.58 -6.41 2.62
C GLU A 788 19.51 -7.47 3.22
N GLY A 789 20.81 -7.38 2.91
CA GLY A 789 21.85 -8.30 3.36
C GLY A 789 21.84 -9.68 2.69
N ALA A 790 20.90 -9.94 1.76
CA ALA A 790 20.81 -11.22 1.06
C ALA A 790 21.70 -11.23 -0.19
N PRO A 791 22.39 -12.35 -0.50
CA PRO A 791 23.12 -12.48 -1.74
C PRO A 791 22.22 -12.26 -2.97
N ASN A 792 22.66 -11.39 -3.88
CA ASN A 792 21.94 -10.98 -5.09
C ASN A 792 22.76 -11.18 -6.38
N ASN A 793 24.04 -11.49 -6.26
CA ASN A 793 24.88 -11.83 -7.41
C ASN A 793 25.87 -12.95 -7.08
N ILE A 794 26.46 -13.50 -8.14
CA ILE A 794 27.51 -14.51 -8.06
C ILE A 794 28.86 -13.83 -8.28
N ILE A 795 29.79 -13.98 -7.34
CA ILE A 795 31.22 -13.87 -7.58
C ILE A 795 31.74 -15.28 -7.92
N PRO A 796 32.30 -15.50 -9.12
CA PRO A 796 32.88 -16.78 -9.51
C PRO A 796 34.00 -17.24 -8.57
N ALA A 797 33.86 -18.48 -8.10
CA ALA A 797 34.75 -19.21 -7.22
C ALA A 797 34.98 -20.66 -7.69
N GLY A 798 34.67 -20.97 -8.97
CA GLY A 798 34.88 -22.29 -9.57
C GLY A 798 33.65 -23.21 -9.50
N GLN A 799 32.52 -22.69 -9.03
CA GLN A 799 31.25 -23.40 -8.92
C GLN A 799 30.69 -23.76 -10.30
N THR A 800 29.98 -24.88 -10.35
CA THR A 800 29.25 -25.35 -11.54
C THR A 800 27.77 -25.10 -11.36
N ILE A 801 27.16 -24.40 -12.31
CA ILE A 801 25.72 -24.17 -12.40
C ILE A 801 25.14 -25.20 -13.36
N GLN A 802 24.19 -26.01 -12.86
CA GLN A 802 23.46 -26.95 -13.70
C GLN A 802 22.49 -26.17 -14.59
N LEU A 803 22.48 -26.51 -15.87
CA LEU A 803 21.62 -25.89 -16.87
C LEU A 803 20.58 -26.89 -17.35
N PRO A 804 19.36 -26.47 -17.70
CA PRO A 804 18.39 -27.37 -18.31
C PRO A 804 18.95 -27.97 -19.61
N PRO A 805 19.03 -29.32 -19.74
CA PRO A 805 19.59 -29.97 -20.91
C PRO A 805 18.94 -29.49 -22.20
N GLY A 806 19.74 -29.13 -23.20
CA GLY A 806 19.21 -28.67 -24.49
C GLY A 806 20.26 -28.11 -25.43
N LYS A 807 19.83 -27.83 -26.66
CA LYS A 807 20.66 -27.19 -27.68
C LYS A 807 20.36 -25.69 -27.69
N TYR A 808 21.37 -24.87 -27.49
CA TYR A 808 21.20 -23.42 -27.37
C TYR A 808 22.27 -22.71 -28.22
N PRO A 809 21.91 -21.84 -29.17
CA PRO A 809 22.88 -21.01 -29.88
C PRO A 809 23.54 -19.94 -29.01
N THR A 810 22.88 -19.45 -27.96
CA THR A 810 23.38 -18.32 -27.16
C THR A 810 22.96 -18.44 -25.71
N MET A 811 23.88 -18.10 -24.81
CA MET A 811 23.63 -17.87 -23.40
C MET A 811 23.76 -16.37 -23.11
N HIS A 812 22.70 -15.76 -22.61
CA HIS A 812 22.64 -14.36 -22.23
C HIS A 812 22.94 -14.21 -20.74
N LEU A 813 23.75 -13.21 -20.38
CA LEU A 813 24.12 -12.91 -19.00
C LEU A 813 23.75 -11.46 -18.69
N LEU A 814 23.17 -11.22 -17.51
CA LEU A 814 23.29 -9.92 -16.85
C LEU A 814 24.53 -9.95 -15.98
N ALA A 815 25.50 -9.08 -16.24
CA ALA A 815 26.77 -9.09 -15.55
C ALA A 815 27.41 -7.70 -15.46
N ALA A 816 28.29 -7.51 -14.48
CA ALA A 816 29.18 -6.35 -14.40
C ALA A 816 30.51 -6.76 -13.78
N SER A 817 31.58 -6.04 -14.09
CA SER A 817 32.90 -6.30 -13.52
C SER A 817 33.25 -5.23 -12.49
N ASP A 818 33.94 -5.61 -11.43
CA ASP A 818 34.58 -4.64 -10.53
C ASP A 818 36.01 -4.35 -10.96
N ASN A 819 36.54 -3.18 -10.57
CA ASN A 819 37.96 -2.81 -10.66
C ASN A 819 38.61 -2.98 -12.06
N GLY A 820 37.83 -2.78 -13.12
CA GLY A 820 38.25 -2.91 -14.51
C GLY A 820 37.46 -3.96 -15.28
N ASN A 821 37.74 -4.09 -16.58
CA ASN A 821 37.05 -5.03 -17.46
C ASN A 821 37.54 -6.47 -17.24
N THR A 822 36.62 -7.40 -17.02
CA THR A 822 36.93 -8.83 -16.99
C THR A 822 37.07 -9.36 -18.42
N ASN A 823 38.14 -10.12 -18.69
CA ASN A 823 38.31 -10.89 -19.92
C ASN A 823 38.91 -12.26 -19.57
N THR A 824 38.05 -13.25 -19.39
CA THR A 824 38.42 -14.62 -18.99
C THR A 824 37.62 -15.64 -19.81
N LYS A 825 37.65 -16.91 -19.40
CA LYS A 825 36.86 -17.98 -20.01
C LYS A 825 36.05 -18.72 -18.96
N LEU A 826 34.88 -19.20 -19.36
CA LEU A 826 34.07 -20.16 -18.61
C LEU A 826 34.07 -21.51 -19.33
N THR A 827 33.88 -22.58 -18.56
CA THR A 827 33.82 -23.93 -19.12
C THR A 827 32.36 -24.30 -19.31
N VAL A 828 31.96 -24.62 -20.53
CA VAL A 828 30.64 -25.21 -20.81
C VAL A 828 30.78 -26.72 -20.93
N THR A 829 29.88 -27.45 -20.29
CA THR A 829 29.83 -28.92 -20.36
C THR A 829 28.64 -29.31 -21.23
N TYR A 830 28.93 -30.04 -22.31
CA TYR A 830 27.97 -30.68 -23.17
C TYR A 830 27.92 -32.19 -22.86
N ALA A 831 26.86 -32.87 -23.33
CA ALA A 831 26.71 -34.31 -23.15
C ALA A 831 27.87 -35.15 -23.75
N ASP A 832 28.57 -34.61 -24.75
CA ASP A 832 29.68 -35.25 -25.47
C ASP A 832 31.07 -34.70 -25.11
N GLY A 833 31.18 -33.79 -24.12
CA GLY A 833 32.46 -33.23 -23.65
C GLY A 833 32.37 -31.76 -23.25
N THR A 834 33.50 -31.11 -23.00
CA THR A 834 33.55 -29.71 -22.55
C THR A 834 34.10 -28.76 -23.63
N ALA A 835 33.83 -27.47 -23.50
CA ALA A 835 34.46 -26.41 -24.29
C ALA A 835 34.71 -25.16 -23.42
N GLN A 836 35.61 -24.29 -23.87
CA GLN A 836 35.88 -23.00 -23.24
C GLN A 836 35.29 -21.88 -24.10
N VAL A 837 34.47 -21.01 -23.51
CA VAL A 837 33.91 -19.83 -24.19
C VAL A 837 34.27 -18.55 -23.44
N PRO A 838 34.41 -17.41 -24.13
CA PRO A 838 34.82 -16.15 -23.50
C PRO A 838 33.77 -15.64 -22.51
N LEU A 839 34.25 -15.12 -21.39
CA LEU A 839 33.49 -14.33 -20.41
C LEU A 839 34.13 -12.94 -20.36
N GLN A 840 33.53 -12.02 -21.10
CA GLN A 840 33.97 -10.64 -21.23
C GLN A 840 32.90 -9.74 -20.63
N ILE A 841 33.26 -8.95 -19.62
CA ILE A 841 32.30 -8.14 -18.87
C ILE A 841 32.93 -6.77 -18.59
N THR A 842 32.20 -5.71 -18.95
CA THR A 842 32.64 -4.33 -18.73
C THR A 842 32.61 -3.95 -17.24
N ASP A 843 33.53 -3.08 -16.82
CA ASP A 843 33.50 -2.46 -15.49
C ASP A 843 32.19 -1.71 -15.25
N TRP A 844 31.60 -1.91 -14.07
CA TRP A 844 30.32 -1.31 -13.68
C TRP A 844 30.24 0.23 -13.75
N ARG A 845 31.38 0.94 -13.78
CA ARG A 845 31.47 2.41 -13.92
C ARG A 845 31.83 2.87 -15.33
N ALA A 846 32.11 1.94 -16.25
CA ALA A 846 32.58 2.22 -17.59
C ALA A 846 31.46 2.16 -18.64
N SER A 847 31.75 2.63 -19.85
CA SER A 847 30.90 2.41 -21.02
C SER A 847 31.17 1.03 -21.62
N PRO A 848 30.17 0.36 -22.24
CA PRO A 848 30.31 -0.98 -22.80
C PRO A 848 31.57 -1.15 -23.69
N ALA A 849 32.37 -2.18 -23.40
CA ALA A 849 33.62 -2.46 -24.10
C ALA A 849 33.59 -3.71 -24.99
N PHE A 850 32.63 -4.62 -24.78
CA PHE A 850 32.59 -5.94 -25.42
C PHE A 850 31.36 -6.20 -26.30
N GLY A 851 30.72 -5.13 -26.77
CA GLY A 851 29.48 -5.22 -27.56
C GLY A 851 28.22 -5.46 -26.72
N GLU A 852 28.34 -5.28 -25.40
CA GLU A 852 27.23 -5.32 -24.45
C GLU A 852 26.28 -4.13 -24.61
N THR A 853 25.03 -4.32 -24.21
CA THR A 853 24.08 -3.24 -23.93
C THR A 853 24.08 -2.93 -22.43
N GLU A 854 23.84 -1.66 -22.07
CA GLU A 854 23.63 -1.25 -20.68
C GLU A 854 22.19 -1.54 -20.26
N ALA A 855 21.91 -2.81 -19.95
CA ALA A 855 20.58 -3.32 -19.64
C ALA A 855 19.94 -2.63 -18.44
N LEU A 856 20.71 -2.42 -17.36
CA LEU A 856 20.23 -1.74 -16.15
C LEU A 856 21.18 -0.62 -15.77
N ARG A 857 20.63 0.50 -15.29
CA ARG A 857 21.41 1.71 -14.97
C ARG A 857 20.96 2.30 -13.65
N THR A 858 21.93 2.71 -12.84
CA THR A 858 21.69 3.53 -11.67
C THR A 858 22.39 4.88 -11.85
N ARG A 859 21.91 5.90 -11.15
CA ARG A 859 22.49 7.25 -11.16
C ARG A 859 23.45 7.50 -10.00
N GLN A 860 23.49 6.57 -9.05
CA GLN A 860 24.21 6.71 -7.80
C GLN A 860 24.91 5.39 -7.46
N MET A 861 25.98 5.51 -6.68
CA MET A 861 26.70 4.42 -6.02
C MET A 861 26.53 4.59 -4.53
N HIS A 862 26.20 3.52 -3.81
CA HIS A 862 26.22 3.54 -2.35
C HIS A 862 27.64 3.31 -1.86
N THR A 863 28.11 4.18 -0.97
CA THR A 863 29.39 4.06 -0.28
C THR A 863 29.13 3.96 1.23
N ARG A 864 30.12 3.49 2.00
CA ARG A 864 29.99 3.41 3.47
C ARG A 864 29.68 4.76 4.14
N THR A 865 29.97 5.87 3.48
CA THR A 865 29.74 7.23 4.00
C THR A 865 28.47 7.90 3.45
N GLY A 866 27.74 7.24 2.56
CA GLY A 866 26.55 7.79 1.91
C GLY A 866 26.53 7.57 0.39
N PRO A 867 25.48 8.06 -0.29
CA PRO A 867 25.37 7.93 -1.74
C PRO A 867 26.32 8.90 -2.45
N ALA A 868 26.97 8.43 -3.51
CA ALA A 868 27.77 9.23 -4.42
C ALA A 868 27.09 9.30 -5.79
N GLU A 869 27.10 10.47 -6.44
CA GLU A 869 26.59 10.65 -7.81
C GLU A 869 27.55 10.00 -8.82
N THR A 870 27.48 8.68 -8.92
CA THR A 870 28.24 7.87 -9.87
C THR A 870 27.25 6.99 -10.60
N ARG A 871 27.22 7.13 -11.93
CA ARG A 871 26.42 6.26 -12.78
C ARG A 871 27.01 4.86 -12.78
N LEU A 872 26.18 3.85 -12.56
CA LEU A 872 26.57 2.45 -12.63
C LEU A 872 25.71 1.71 -13.67
N SER A 873 26.26 0.64 -14.24
CA SER A 873 25.59 -0.17 -15.25
C SER A 873 25.74 -1.67 -14.97
N ILE A 874 24.65 -2.42 -15.14
CA ILE A 874 24.67 -3.88 -15.32
C ILE A 874 24.45 -4.15 -16.81
N PHE A 875 25.35 -4.94 -17.38
CA PHE A 875 25.45 -5.16 -18.82
C PHE A 875 24.76 -6.45 -19.23
N HIS A 876 24.16 -6.46 -20.41
CA HIS A 876 23.69 -7.68 -21.06
C HIS A 876 24.76 -8.17 -22.04
N GLN A 877 25.41 -9.28 -21.66
CA GLN A 877 26.43 -9.95 -22.44
C GLN A 877 25.84 -11.17 -23.15
N LYS A 878 26.15 -11.33 -24.44
CA LYS A 878 25.77 -12.48 -25.26
C LYS A 878 26.97 -13.43 -25.37
N VAL A 879 26.83 -14.66 -24.90
CA VAL A 879 27.86 -15.70 -24.95
C VAL A 879 27.48 -16.74 -26.01
N PRO A 880 28.25 -16.87 -27.11
CA PRO A 880 27.95 -17.84 -28.15
C PRO A 880 28.18 -19.28 -27.63
N LEU A 881 27.26 -20.17 -27.98
CA LEU A 881 27.30 -21.59 -27.67
C LEU A 881 27.27 -22.43 -28.96
N ASP A 882 27.53 -23.73 -28.86
CA ASP A 882 27.41 -24.64 -30.00
C ASP A 882 25.96 -25.17 -30.10
N PRO A 883 25.15 -24.71 -31.09
CA PRO A 883 23.76 -25.13 -31.21
C PRO A 883 23.59 -26.58 -31.66
N ALA A 884 24.66 -27.27 -32.08
CA ALA A 884 24.57 -28.68 -32.48
C ALA A 884 24.65 -29.64 -31.27
N ARG A 885 25.21 -29.17 -30.14
CA ARG A 885 25.55 -29.97 -28.97
C ARG A 885 24.58 -29.71 -27.82
N GLU A 886 24.29 -30.75 -27.04
CA GLU A 886 23.39 -30.66 -25.89
C GLU A 886 24.15 -30.15 -24.66
N LEU A 887 23.86 -28.92 -24.23
CA LEU A 887 24.45 -28.26 -23.07
C LEU A 887 23.85 -28.83 -21.77
N LEU A 888 24.69 -29.08 -20.77
CA LEU A 888 24.30 -29.63 -19.47
C LEU A 888 24.61 -28.68 -18.30
N SER A 889 25.75 -27.99 -18.34
CA SER A 889 26.17 -27.12 -17.24
C SER A 889 27.21 -26.09 -17.66
N VAL A 890 27.42 -25.11 -16.79
CA VAL A 890 28.49 -24.13 -16.91
C VAL A 890 29.31 -24.05 -15.63
N THR A 891 30.63 -24.15 -15.75
CA THR A 891 31.58 -23.93 -14.66
C THR A 891 32.19 -22.54 -14.79
N LEU A 892 31.95 -21.71 -13.77
CA LEU A 892 32.46 -20.35 -13.68
C LEU A 892 33.97 -20.35 -13.31
N PRO A 893 34.75 -19.32 -13.68
CA PRO A 893 36.18 -19.27 -13.36
C PRO A 893 36.43 -19.24 -11.84
N ALA A 894 37.47 -19.93 -11.38
CA ALA A 894 37.80 -20.05 -9.95
C ALA A 894 38.35 -18.77 -9.32
N ALA A 895 39.11 -17.98 -10.09
CA ALA A 895 39.64 -16.70 -9.66
C ALA A 895 39.92 -15.83 -10.89
N ALA A 896 39.02 -14.89 -11.18
CA ALA A 896 39.23 -13.88 -12.21
C ALA A 896 39.60 -12.54 -11.57
N LYS A 897 40.52 -11.81 -12.21
CA LYS A 897 40.85 -10.41 -11.87
C LYS A 897 40.93 -9.60 -13.17
N PRO A 898 40.20 -8.47 -13.29
CA PRO A 898 39.18 -7.95 -12.37
C PRO A 898 38.00 -8.94 -12.15
N ARG A 899 37.18 -8.78 -11.10
CA ARG A 899 36.19 -9.81 -10.73
C ARG A 899 34.88 -9.61 -11.52
N PRO A 900 34.38 -10.64 -12.22
CA PRO A 900 33.05 -10.60 -12.81
C PRO A 900 31.98 -10.89 -11.75
N HIS A 901 30.83 -10.24 -11.89
CA HIS A 901 29.63 -10.47 -11.10
C HIS A 901 28.51 -10.88 -12.06
N ILE A 902 27.88 -12.03 -11.81
CA ILE A 902 26.76 -12.54 -12.62
C ILE A 902 25.46 -12.37 -11.83
N PHE A 903 24.50 -11.68 -12.42
CA PHE A 903 23.19 -11.38 -11.81
C PHE A 903 22.07 -12.27 -12.36
N ALA A 904 22.14 -12.69 -13.62
CA ALA A 904 21.14 -13.56 -14.24
C ALA A 904 21.71 -14.31 -15.45
N ILE A 905 21.14 -15.49 -15.76
CA ILE A 905 21.44 -16.27 -16.97
C ILE A 905 20.14 -16.62 -17.69
N THR A 906 20.12 -16.47 -19.02
CA THR A 906 19.03 -16.90 -19.90
C THR A 906 19.58 -17.63 -21.12
N LEU A 907 19.05 -18.81 -21.43
CA LEU A 907 19.45 -19.64 -22.58
C LEU A 907 18.51 -19.41 -23.76
N GLN A 908 19.02 -19.02 -24.92
CA GLN A 908 18.24 -18.91 -26.15
C GLN A 908 18.16 -20.27 -26.83
N LYS A 909 16.94 -20.79 -27.01
CA LYS A 909 16.62 -21.99 -27.79
C LYS A 909 16.64 -21.65 -29.31
N PRO A 910 16.87 -22.66 -30.17
CA PRO A 910 17.07 -22.49 -31.61
C PRO A 910 15.80 -22.07 -32.36
#